data_AF-A0A9N9XZ09-F1
#
_entry.id   AF-A0A9N9XZ09-F1
#
_cell.length_a   1.000
_cell.length_b   1.000
_cell.length_c   1.000
_cell.angle_alpha   90.00
_cell.angle_beta   90.00
_cell.angle_gamma   90.00
#
_symmetry.space_group_name_H-M   'P 1'
#
loop_
_entity.id
_entity.type
_entity.pdbx_description
1 polymer ?
#
loop_
_entity_poly.entity_id
_entity_poly.type
_entity_poly.pdbx_seq_one_letter_code
_entity_poly.pdbx_strand_id
1 'polypeptide(L)'
;MSSQKMFKGVALFFALVGTACAQDNLGLANGYLNFTTSNFQFSLVKDAQVLASLKPAGDSFDFLPSDLLKVRARNGQYHWGDVTFRYREEGGSTWTSADSSTSRKVVTANGASGDVLASSSLTNTLPTGPLTITREWLKVSEDIALRFTVKNTGTKAVEIGSLGFPAEFNSIFTNRLATDMQKLCSLSDPYVGLDAGYIRANPIRGTGKSLVVTPLSGSPLEGYRNLAETSYSETNYGSQTFEGFYEWQVLTKAYADNEWKGLEPWNPATSKTLKAGEEAKFGVRFSIAEEVRDIDNAVAKTGTPVAVGVPGFIVPRDLPAQLLLKSESAVSSITASPNGAFAIASAGDKKYTLTASSSAWGRVRVTIKYADGKTQTVHYFITKPTTDVLSDLGNFLTTEAYFNKTSDPFKRAPSVMTYDYEKRAIVEQDMRAWVAGLSDEGGTGAYVAALAKQALQPDAEEVAKLEDFVGSVIWGGVQSSDYSVKKAIFYYDKAAMPNYPYDTSINWGTWMSWNKQAASYIDRAYNYVHVAVAYWSLYRVARAYPTIVSKDWQWYLEHAQGTIIRMTKSDIWYNDVGLMGETVFAEILADLKREGQTSQANAVEAAMKVRATLWHSQEIPYGSEMAWDSTGQEGVYYWTKYFGFTDSVTKTINSVLGFMPAIAHWGWNGNARRYWDFIYGAKLGRIERQIHHYGSGLNSQVLLAAYRDDPSDSYLLRVGYGGSTGPLTNINQDGFPSAAFHSWPNTLKWDGITGDYGPGFLGMALGSGTYVADDENFGLVAYGGILSKGEGGSVVVEPRDAVRKRVFIGPLKLLVNIDAGSIEKFSYTEGGAVSFTVGQQEGAPHADNVVVWVESTGAQTWAATGLSESRGGWQVPLSGQSASFTLQVS
;
A
#
# COMPACT_ATOMS: atom_id res chain seq x y z
N MET A 1 -8.04 35.58 -11.61
CA MET A 1 -7.58 36.98 -11.48
C MET A 1 -8.22 37.59 -10.23
N SER A 2 -7.48 38.46 -9.53
CA SER A 2 -7.83 39.19 -8.29
C SER A 2 -7.71 38.42 -6.96
N SER A 3 -6.51 38.38 -6.37
CA SER A 3 -6.18 39.25 -5.22
C SER A 3 -4.78 38.90 -4.66
N GLN A 4 -3.76 39.51 -5.26
CA GLN A 4 -2.55 39.89 -4.52
C GLN A 4 -2.89 41.09 -3.65
N LYS A 5 -2.54 41.02 -2.35
CA LYS A 5 -2.05 42.09 -1.45
C LYS A 5 -2.67 41.98 -0.06
N MET A 6 -1.90 41.41 0.87
CA MET A 6 -1.46 42.13 2.07
C MET A 6 -0.44 41.26 2.80
N PHE A 7 0.82 41.70 2.83
CA PHE A 7 1.70 41.73 4.01
C PHE A 7 3.07 42.22 3.55
N LYS A 8 3.28 43.54 3.67
CA LYS A 8 4.61 44.17 3.70
C LYS A 8 4.78 44.75 5.10
N GLY A 9 5.86 44.36 5.76
CA GLY A 9 6.50 45.18 6.79
C GLY A 9 6.49 44.64 8.21
N VAL A 10 7.32 43.63 8.50
CA VAL A 10 8.32 43.72 9.58
C VAL A 10 9.57 42.98 9.09
N ALA A 11 10.57 43.74 8.65
CA ALA A 11 11.93 43.24 8.42
C ALA A 11 12.84 44.05 9.33
N LEU A 12 13.56 43.36 10.22
CA LEU A 12 14.96 43.58 10.64
C LEU A 12 15.15 42.96 12.03
N PHE A 13 15.58 41.71 12.08
CA PHE A 13 16.76 41.23 12.82
C PHE A 13 16.79 39.69 12.77
N PHE A 14 18.00 39.13 12.78
CA PHE A 14 18.40 37.76 12.43
C PHE A 14 18.48 37.47 10.94
N ALA A 15 19.56 36.95 10.41
CA ALA A 15 20.97 36.85 10.79
C ALA A 15 21.66 36.50 9.47
N LEU A 16 22.96 36.74 9.36
CA LEU A 16 23.76 36.27 8.23
C LEU A 16 23.38 34.83 7.90
N VAL A 17 22.83 34.60 6.70
CA VAL A 17 22.86 33.28 6.06
C VAL A 17 24.33 33.05 5.76
N GLY A 18 25.05 32.50 6.74
CA GLY A 18 26.29 31.82 6.45
C GLY A 18 25.94 30.78 5.40
N THR A 19 26.46 30.95 4.19
CA THR A 19 26.80 29.82 3.33
C THR A 19 27.68 28.89 4.17
N ALA A 20 27.07 28.01 4.97
CA ALA A 20 27.76 26.85 5.46
C ALA A 20 28.15 26.10 4.19
N CYS A 21 29.41 26.20 3.79
CA CYS A 21 29.97 25.34 2.76
C CYS A 21 29.55 23.92 3.14
N ALA A 22 28.73 23.29 2.30
CA ALA A 22 28.34 21.91 2.52
C ALA A 22 29.65 21.11 2.69
N GLN A 23 29.81 20.45 3.83
CA GLN A 23 31.02 19.72 4.13
C GLN A 23 31.18 18.60 3.11
N ASP A 24 32.15 18.75 2.22
CA ASP A 24 32.45 17.80 1.17
C ASP A 24 33.39 16.71 1.70
N ASN A 25 32.82 15.64 2.25
CA ASN A 25 33.57 14.46 2.66
C ASN A 25 33.69 13.41 1.54
N LEU A 26 33.02 13.60 0.40
CA LEU A 26 33.12 12.73 -0.78
C LEU A 26 34.28 13.10 -1.71
N GLY A 27 34.76 14.34 -1.65
CA GLY A 27 35.77 14.87 -2.58
C GLY A 27 35.17 15.27 -3.93
N LEU A 28 33.95 15.83 -3.93
CA LEU A 28 33.27 16.31 -5.14
C LEU A 28 34.11 17.33 -5.92
N ALA A 29 34.90 18.15 -5.23
CA ALA A 29 35.79 19.13 -5.86
C ALA A 29 36.87 18.49 -6.77
N ASN A 30 37.21 17.22 -6.55
CA ASN A 30 38.23 16.49 -7.31
C ASN A 30 37.67 15.79 -8.57
N GLY A 31 36.37 15.96 -8.84
CA GLY A 31 35.70 15.55 -10.08
C GLY A 31 35.15 14.12 -10.05
N TYR A 32 34.82 13.61 -11.24
CA TYR A 32 34.10 12.36 -11.43
C TYR A 32 34.82 11.44 -12.43
N LEU A 33 34.65 10.14 -12.25
CA LEU A 33 34.95 9.12 -13.26
C LEU A 33 33.65 8.84 -14.02
N ASN A 34 33.63 9.06 -15.33
CA ASN A 34 32.44 8.90 -16.16
C ASN A 34 32.55 7.64 -17.01
N PHE A 35 31.48 6.87 -17.08
CA PHE A 35 31.43 5.60 -17.77
C PHE A 35 30.14 5.46 -18.58
N THR A 36 30.21 4.61 -19.60
CA THR A 36 29.06 4.20 -20.38
C THR A 36 29.05 2.69 -20.56
N THR A 37 27.86 2.12 -20.54
CA THR A 37 27.54 0.75 -20.97
C THR A 37 26.46 0.84 -22.04
N SER A 38 25.99 -0.29 -22.57
CA SER A 38 24.88 -0.28 -23.52
C SER A 38 23.60 0.26 -22.87
N ASN A 39 23.36 -0.06 -21.59
CA ASN A 39 22.14 0.33 -20.89
C ASN A 39 22.28 1.58 -20.02
N PHE A 40 23.49 2.06 -19.70
CA PHE A 40 23.69 3.14 -18.75
C PHE A 40 24.73 4.19 -19.16
N GLN A 41 24.49 5.42 -18.71
CA GLN A 41 25.50 6.45 -18.49
C GLN A 41 25.57 6.70 -16.98
N PHE A 42 26.76 6.63 -16.40
CA PHE A 42 26.91 6.79 -14.95
C PHE A 42 28.24 7.44 -14.57
N SER A 43 28.27 8.01 -13.37
CA SER A 43 29.44 8.70 -12.83
C SER A 43 29.74 8.21 -11.43
N LEU A 44 31.02 8.06 -11.11
CA LEU A 44 31.52 7.84 -9.76
C LEU A 44 32.20 9.10 -9.25
N VAL A 45 32.02 9.46 -7.97
CA VAL A 45 32.88 10.48 -7.34
C VAL A 45 34.32 9.97 -7.36
N LYS A 46 35.29 10.74 -7.88
CA LYS A 46 36.65 10.23 -8.10
C LYS A 46 37.33 9.75 -6.81
N ASP A 47 37.20 10.53 -5.74
CA ASP A 47 37.89 10.29 -4.47
C ASP A 47 37.23 9.19 -3.64
N ALA A 48 35.90 9.13 -3.62
CA ALA A 48 35.16 8.14 -2.85
C ALA A 48 34.82 6.87 -3.65
N GLN A 49 34.86 6.92 -4.98
CA GLN A 49 34.38 5.91 -5.94
C GLN A 49 32.99 5.31 -5.62
N VAL A 50 32.09 6.12 -5.04
CA VAL A 50 30.65 5.82 -4.92
C VAL A 50 29.89 6.38 -6.12
N LEU A 51 28.72 5.82 -6.44
CA LEU A 51 27.88 6.33 -7.52
C LEU A 51 27.38 7.74 -7.21
N ALA A 52 27.56 8.63 -8.19
CA ALA A 52 27.09 10.02 -8.17
C ALA A 52 25.87 10.23 -9.08
N SER A 53 25.75 9.43 -10.14
CA SER A 53 24.67 9.48 -11.14
C SER A 53 24.51 8.10 -11.76
N LEU A 54 23.26 7.69 -12.02
CA LEU A 54 22.92 6.46 -12.74
C LEU A 54 21.72 6.71 -13.66
N LYS A 55 21.99 6.90 -14.95
CA LYS A 55 20.99 7.21 -15.98
C LYS A 55 20.89 6.08 -16.98
N PRO A 56 19.69 5.69 -17.44
CA PRO A 56 19.56 4.87 -18.63
C PRO A 56 20.27 5.53 -19.82
N ALA A 57 20.88 4.72 -20.68
CA ALA A 57 21.50 5.22 -21.90
C ALA A 57 20.47 5.95 -22.77
N GLY A 58 20.77 7.20 -23.12
CA GLY A 58 19.90 8.04 -23.94
C GLY A 58 18.78 8.77 -23.17
N ASP A 59 18.69 8.59 -21.84
CA ASP A 59 17.72 9.28 -20.99
C ASP A 59 18.38 10.36 -20.13
N SER A 60 17.59 11.34 -19.69
CA SER A 60 17.99 12.38 -18.75
C SER A 60 17.60 12.06 -17.30
N PHE A 61 16.65 11.14 -17.10
CA PHE A 61 16.21 10.74 -15.76
C PHE A 61 17.35 10.04 -15.01
N ASP A 62 17.66 10.54 -13.81
CA ASP A 62 18.69 9.99 -12.94
C ASP A 62 18.03 9.29 -11.76
N PHE A 63 18.32 8.00 -11.58
CA PHE A 63 17.79 7.25 -10.44
C PHE A 63 18.41 7.68 -9.11
N LEU A 64 19.53 8.41 -9.14
CA LEU A 64 20.21 8.92 -7.95
C LEU A 64 19.93 10.41 -7.74
N PRO A 65 19.97 10.90 -6.50
CA PRO A 65 19.77 12.32 -6.18
C PRO A 65 21.00 13.17 -6.54
N SER A 66 21.47 13.07 -7.80
CA SER A 66 22.67 13.75 -8.29
C SER A 66 22.57 15.27 -8.21
N ASP A 67 21.35 15.81 -8.35
CA ASP A 67 21.03 17.23 -8.16
C ASP A 67 21.20 17.69 -6.70
N LEU A 68 21.09 16.77 -5.73
CA LEU A 68 21.28 17.01 -4.30
C LEU A 68 22.63 16.51 -3.77
N LEU A 69 23.52 16.00 -4.63
CA LEU A 69 24.77 15.37 -4.21
C LEU A 69 25.64 16.31 -3.34
N LYS A 70 25.63 17.62 -3.62
CA LYS A 70 26.37 18.63 -2.84
C LYS A 70 25.94 18.70 -1.38
N VAL A 71 24.65 18.51 -1.09
CA VAL A 71 24.10 18.51 0.29
C VAL A 71 24.03 17.09 0.87
N ARG A 72 24.47 16.10 0.09
CA ARG A 72 24.60 14.69 0.46
C ARG A 72 26.04 14.20 0.60
N ALA A 73 27.02 15.12 0.57
CA ALA A 73 28.44 14.76 0.58
C ALA A 73 29.05 14.56 1.97
N ARG A 74 28.26 14.61 3.05
CA ARG A 74 28.76 14.56 4.43
C ARG A 74 28.98 13.11 4.88
N ASN A 75 29.82 12.93 5.91
CA ASN A 75 29.92 11.65 6.61
C ASN A 75 28.54 11.18 7.10
N GLY A 76 28.27 9.87 7.01
CA GLY A 76 27.01 9.25 7.43
C GLY A 76 25.82 9.47 6.49
N GLN A 77 26.01 10.10 5.32
CA GLN A 77 25.05 10.08 4.23
C GLN A 77 25.44 8.99 3.25
N TYR A 78 24.53 8.06 2.94
CA TYR A 78 24.88 6.83 2.24
C TYR A 78 24.68 6.93 0.72
N HIS A 79 25.52 6.20 -0.01
CA HIS A 79 25.48 6.08 -1.48
C HIS A 79 25.68 4.63 -1.92
N TRP A 80 25.20 4.31 -3.12
CA TRP A 80 25.60 3.05 -3.77
C TRP A 80 27.12 3.00 -3.95
N GLY A 81 27.74 1.93 -3.46
CA GLY A 81 29.20 1.80 -3.39
C GLY A 81 29.75 1.94 -1.97
N ASP A 82 28.95 2.34 -1.00
CA ASP A 82 29.26 2.12 0.41
C ASP A 82 29.00 0.66 0.82
N VAL A 83 29.56 0.25 1.94
CA VAL A 83 29.36 -1.08 2.54
C VAL A 83 29.29 -0.96 4.07
N THR A 84 28.34 -1.67 4.67
CA THR A 84 28.28 -1.87 6.12
C THR A 84 28.44 -3.35 6.45
N PHE A 85 29.13 -3.68 7.54
CA PHE A 85 29.25 -5.06 8.00
C PHE A 85 29.49 -5.15 9.51
N ARG A 86 29.15 -6.31 10.07
CA ARG A 86 29.47 -6.68 11.44
C ARG A 86 30.22 -8.00 11.44
N TYR A 87 31.28 -8.09 12.23
CA TYR A 87 32.10 -9.28 12.30
C TYR A 87 32.59 -9.57 13.72
N ARG A 88 33.03 -10.80 13.96
CA ARG A 88 33.77 -11.19 15.17
C ARG A 88 34.83 -12.22 14.82
N GLU A 89 35.97 -12.17 15.52
CA GLU A 89 37.02 -13.19 15.39
C GLU A 89 36.65 -14.45 16.19
N GLU A 90 37.24 -15.58 15.81
CA GLU A 90 37.15 -16.84 16.55
C GLU A 90 37.45 -16.64 18.06
N GLY A 91 36.53 -17.13 18.90
CA GLY A 91 36.57 -16.98 20.36
C GLY A 91 35.95 -15.68 20.89
N GLY A 92 35.56 -14.75 20.02
CA GLY A 92 34.83 -13.53 20.39
C GLY A 92 33.32 -13.73 20.44
N SER A 93 32.63 -13.06 21.37
CA SER A 93 31.15 -13.08 21.48
C SER A 93 30.48 -11.82 20.94
N THR A 94 31.20 -10.69 20.90
CA THR A 94 30.65 -9.37 20.54
C THR A 94 30.86 -9.05 19.06
N TRP A 95 29.84 -8.51 18.41
CA TRP A 95 29.91 -8.03 17.03
C TRP A 95 30.61 -6.66 16.94
N THR A 96 31.65 -6.56 16.12
CA THR A 96 32.33 -5.31 15.75
C THR A 96 31.74 -4.76 14.47
N SER A 97 31.27 -3.51 14.50
CA SER A 97 30.69 -2.82 13.34
C SER A 97 31.75 -2.09 12.50
N ALA A 98 31.56 -2.08 11.19
CA ALA A 98 32.32 -1.28 10.25
C ALA A 98 31.38 -0.71 9.18
N ASP A 99 31.61 0.54 8.80
CA ASP A 99 30.77 1.30 7.87
C ASP A 99 31.65 2.29 7.09
N SER A 100 31.65 2.17 5.76
CA SER A 100 32.48 3.02 4.89
C SER A 100 32.03 4.47 4.83
N SER A 101 30.80 4.79 5.21
CA SER A 101 30.23 6.13 5.14
C SER A 101 30.54 7.01 6.37
N THR A 102 30.91 6.40 7.50
CA THR A 102 31.03 7.09 8.80
C THR A 102 32.20 8.07 8.85
N SER A 103 33.35 7.72 8.24
CA SER A 103 34.54 8.56 8.23
C SER A 103 35.22 8.53 6.87
N ARG A 104 34.57 9.15 5.89
CA ARG A 104 35.01 9.14 4.48
C ARG A 104 36.42 9.70 4.31
N LYS A 105 37.20 9.02 3.48
CA LYS A 105 38.52 9.44 3.01
C LYS A 105 38.69 9.01 1.56
N VAL A 106 39.66 9.63 0.88
CA VAL A 106 40.07 9.23 -0.48
C VAL A 106 40.44 7.74 -0.48
N VAL A 107 39.79 6.97 -1.35
CA VAL A 107 40.08 5.54 -1.50
C VAL A 107 41.34 5.33 -2.32
N THR A 108 42.04 4.22 -2.08
CA THR A 108 43.19 3.86 -2.91
C THR A 108 42.70 3.11 -4.15
N ALA A 109 42.76 3.77 -5.31
CA ALA A 109 42.39 3.16 -6.58
C ALA A 109 43.37 2.02 -6.95
N ASN A 110 42.82 0.90 -7.40
CA ASN A 110 43.56 -0.21 -7.98
C ASN A 110 43.51 -0.13 -9.51
N GLY A 111 44.36 -0.90 -10.20
CA GLY A 111 44.30 -1.01 -11.66
C GLY A 111 42.96 -1.59 -12.14
N ALA A 112 42.36 -0.94 -13.14
CA ALA A 112 41.19 -1.43 -13.87
C ALA A 112 41.65 -2.22 -15.10
N SER A 113 41.04 -3.38 -15.37
CA SER A 113 41.33 -4.19 -16.56
C SER A 113 40.13 -5.05 -16.96
N GLY A 114 40.02 -5.34 -18.26
CA GLY A 114 38.90 -6.13 -18.80
C GLY A 114 37.55 -5.48 -18.47
N ASP A 115 36.67 -6.24 -17.84
CA ASP A 115 35.33 -5.80 -17.43
C ASP A 115 35.30 -4.99 -16.12
N VAL A 116 36.44 -4.80 -15.45
CA VAL A 116 36.53 -3.94 -14.26
C VAL A 116 36.65 -2.49 -14.71
N LEU A 117 35.62 -1.68 -14.46
CA LEU A 117 35.54 -0.26 -14.83
C LEU A 117 36.28 0.63 -13.82
N ALA A 118 36.13 0.32 -12.53
CA ALA A 118 36.86 0.97 -11.45
C ALA A 118 37.07 -0.02 -10.29
N SER A 119 38.22 0.04 -9.63
CA SER A 119 38.52 -0.76 -8.44
C SER A 119 39.18 0.10 -7.37
N SER A 120 38.84 -0.11 -6.11
CA SER A 120 39.44 0.59 -4.98
C SER A 120 39.52 -0.26 -3.72
N SER A 121 40.58 -0.05 -2.93
CA SER A 121 40.65 -0.50 -1.55
C SER A 121 39.93 0.49 -0.62
N LEU A 122 39.08 -0.03 0.26
CA LEU A 122 38.33 0.77 1.25
C LEU A 122 39.05 0.91 2.60
N THR A 123 40.30 0.44 2.72
CA THR A 123 41.06 0.47 4.00
C THR A 123 41.09 1.86 4.64
N ASN A 124 41.18 2.93 3.85
CA ASN A 124 41.25 4.30 4.38
C ASN A 124 39.96 4.77 5.07
N THR A 125 38.81 4.21 4.67
CA THR A 125 37.47 4.64 5.10
C THR A 125 36.84 3.70 6.13
N LEU A 126 37.49 2.56 6.39
CA LEU A 126 37.03 1.54 7.33
C LEU A 126 37.88 1.55 8.60
N PRO A 127 37.32 1.14 9.76
CA PRO A 127 38.10 0.95 10.98
C PRO A 127 39.15 -0.15 10.78
N THR A 128 40.26 -0.06 11.53
CA THR A 128 41.28 -1.11 11.55
C THR A 128 40.69 -2.44 12.05
N GLY A 129 41.01 -3.54 11.38
CA GLY A 129 40.53 -4.87 11.72
C GLY A 129 41.14 -5.96 10.83
N PRO A 130 40.71 -7.22 11.01
CA PRO A 130 41.25 -8.38 10.27
C PRO A 130 40.69 -8.50 8.84
N LEU A 131 39.70 -7.69 8.47
CA LEU A 131 39.06 -7.73 7.15
C LEU A 131 39.54 -6.57 6.28
N THR A 132 39.96 -6.88 5.05
CA THR A 132 40.22 -5.90 3.99
C THR A 132 39.14 -5.98 2.93
N ILE A 133 38.64 -4.83 2.47
CA ILE A 133 37.56 -4.75 1.49
C ILE A 133 38.06 -4.09 0.20
N THR A 134 37.89 -4.78 -0.92
CA THR A 134 38.07 -4.21 -2.26
C THR A 134 36.70 -4.03 -2.90
N ARG A 135 36.41 -2.82 -3.39
CA ARG A 135 35.22 -2.52 -4.19
C ARG A 135 35.58 -2.51 -5.67
N GLU A 136 34.70 -3.06 -6.49
CA GLU A 136 34.80 -3.07 -7.95
C GLU A 136 33.47 -2.66 -8.58
N TRP A 137 33.53 -1.73 -9.52
CA TRP A 137 32.46 -1.46 -10.48
C TRP A 137 32.77 -2.19 -11.76
N LEU A 138 31.82 -3.00 -12.22
CA LEU A 138 32.00 -3.94 -13.32
C LEU A 138 31.03 -3.62 -14.45
N LYS A 139 31.47 -3.88 -15.68
CA LYS A 139 30.59 -4.09 -16.82
C LYS A 139 30.15 -5.55 -16.81
N VAL A 140 28.85 -5.83 -16.79
CA VAL A 140 28.31 -7.19 -16.87
C VAL A 140 27.34 -7.23 -18.03
N SER A 141 27.76 -7.81 -19.15
CA SER A 141 27.00 -7.76 -20.41
C SER A 141 26.73 -6.30 -20.80
N GLU A 142 25.46 -5.91 -20.91
CA GLU A 142 25.00 -4.55 -21.25
C GLU A 142 24.87 -3.62 -20.02
N ASP A 143 25.05 -4.15 -18.82
CA ASP A 143 24.73 -3.54 -17.54
C ASP A 143 25.96 -3.16 -16.71
N ILE A 144 25.69 -2.53 -15.55
CA ILE A 144 26.66 -2.24 -14.50
C ILE A 144 26.42 -3.16 -13.29
N ALA A 145 27.51 -3.58 -12.62
CA ALA A 145 27.43 -4.26 -11.35
C ALA A 145 28.40 -3.67 -10.31
N LEU A 146 28.02 -3.76 -9.03
CA LEU A 146 28.83 -3.43 -7.87
C LEU A 146 29.25 -4.73 -7.18
N ARG A 147 30.54 -4.91 -6.93
CA ARG A 147 31.08 -6.07 -6.21
C ARG A 147 32.03 -5.64 -5.10
N PHE A 148 31.91 -6.28 -3.94
CA PHE A 148 32.85 -6.22 -2.83
C PHE A 148 33.53 -7.56 -2.66
N THR A 149 34.86 -7.56 -2.61
CA THR A 149 35.66 -8.70 -2.16
C THR A 149 36.06 -8.46 -0.71
N VAL A 150 35.56 -9.30 0.19
CA VAL A 150 35.86 -9.29 1.63
C VAL A 150 36.92 -10.36 1.89
N LYS A 151 38.11 -9.96 2.31
CA LYS A 151 39.22 -10.87 2.59
C LYS A 151 39.64 -10.80 4.05
N ASN A 152 39.83 -11.96 4.66
CA ASN A 152 40.43 -12.06 5.98
C ASN A 152 41.96 -12.07 5.88
N THR A 153 42.60 -10.98 6.29
CA THR A 153 44.06 -10.82 6.36
C THR A 153 44.61 -11.02 7.77
N GLY A 154 43.74 -11.33 8.73
CA GLY A 154 44.13 -11.70 10.09
C GLY A 154 44.67 -13.13 10.20
N THR A 155 44.96 -13.54 11.43
CA THR A 155 45.50 -14.88 11.74
C THR A 155 44.44 -15.86 12.24
N LYS A 156 43.25 -15.39 12.59
CA LYS A 156 42.12 -16.19 13.08
C LYS A 156 40.99 -16.24 12.07
N ALA A 157 40.09 -17.21 12.20
CA ALA A 157 38.84 -17.18 11.45
C ALA A 157 37.98 -15.98 11.87
N VAL A 158 37.26 -15.38 10.91
CA VAL A 158 36.36 -14.25 11.13
C VAL A 158 34.96 -14.64 10.68
N GLU A 159 33.99 -14.54 11.58
CA GLU A 159 32.57 -14.65 11.25
C GLU A 159 32.01 -13.27 10.91
N ILE A 160 31.43 -13.13 9.72
CA ILE A 160 30.68 -11.96 9.25
C ILE A 160 29.21 -12.22 9.55
N GLY A 161 28.66 -11.50 10.53
CA GLY A 161 27.26 -11.64 10.95
C GLY A 161 26.31 -10.69 10.25
N SER A 162 26.80 -9.60 9.67
CA SER A 162 26.02 -8.81 8.73
C SER A 162 26.89 -8.24 7.61
N LEU A 163 26.29 -8.05 6.44
CA LEU A 163 26.92 -7.41 5.29
C LEU A 163 25.81 -6.75 4.47
N GLY A 164 25.90 -5.44 4.25
CA GLY A 164 24.89 -4.71 3.50
C GLY A 164 25.43 -3.65 2.54
N PHE A 165 24.58 -3.34 1.55
CA PHE A 165 24.82 -2.35 0.52
C PHE A 165 23.75 -1.25 0.62
N PRO A 166 24.13 -0.01 0.96
CA PRO A 166 23.20 1.09 0.97
C PRO A 166 22.55 1.34 -0.39
N ALA A 167 21.23 1.45 -0.38
CA ALA A 167 20.40 1.56 -1.57
C ALA A 167 19.82 2.97 -1.70
N GLU A 168 20.61 3.87 -2.27
CA GLU A 168 20.21 5.25 -2.53
C GLU A 168 19.41 5.36 -3.83
N PHE A 169 18.29 6.08 -3.79
CA PHE A 169 17.50 6.47 -4.97
C PHE A 169 16.98 7.90 -4.77
N ASN A 170 16.60 8.60 -5.83
CA ASN A 170 16.10 9.96 -5.72
C ASN A 170 14.66 10.01 -5.16
N SER A 171 14.46 9.75 -3.87
CA SER A 171 13.16 9.78 -3.16
C SER A 171 13.02 10.96 -2.19
N ILE A 172 13.75 12.05 -2.47
CA ILE A 172 13.75 13.27 -1.66
C ILE A 172 12.80 14.29 -2.29
N PHE A 173 11.68 14.59 -1.63
CA PHE A 173 10.67 15.56 -2.08
C PHE A 173 10.84 16.95 -1.47
N THR A 174 11.70 17.04 -0.46
CA THR A 174 12.00 18.27 0.27
C THR A 174 12.38 19.40 -0.69
N ASN A 175 11.72 20.56 -0.53
CA ASN A 175 11.92 21.76 -1.35
C ASN A 175 11.68 21.57 -2.86
N ARG A 176 10.94 20.53 -3.28
CA ARG A 176 10.54 20.33 -4.69
C ARG A 176 9.08 20.73 -4.90
N LEU A 177 8.81 21.36 -6.05
CA LEU A 177 7.45 21.47 -6.57
C LEU A 177 6.98 20.09 -7.06
N ALA A 178 5.67 19.91 -7.21
CA ALA A 178 5.13 18.65 -7.74
C ALA A 178 5.74 18.29 -9.11
N THR A 179 5.95 19.26 -9.99
CA THR A 179 6.52 19.05 -11.34
C THR A 179 7.97 18.61 -11.29
N ASP A 180 8.78 19.22 -10.43
CA ASP A 180 10.17 18.80 -10.21
C ASP A 180 10.23 17.40 -9.60
N MET A 181 9.35 17.10 -8.65
CA MET A 181 9.24 15.78 -8.03
C MET A 181 8.91 14.71 -9.08
N GLN A 182 7.89 14.89 -9.94
CA GLN A 182 7.59 13.89 -10.98
C GLN A 182 8.73 13.72 -11.98
N LYS A 183 9.48 14.78 -12.26
CA LYS A 183 10.59 14.77 -13.21
C LYS A 183 11.85 14.11 -12.66
N LEU A 184 12.14 14.28 -11.37
CA LEU A 184 13.42 13.92 -10.78
C LEU A 184 13.35 12.69 -9.85
N CYS A 185 12.18 12.38 -9.31
CA CYS A 185 12.07 11.38 -8.26
C CYS A 185 11.70 9.98 -8.73
N SER A 186 12.17 8.99 -7.96
CA SER A 186 11.73 7.61 -8.01
C SER A 186 11.41 7.06 -6.63
N LEU A 187 10.58 6.02 -6.59
CA LEU A 187 10.28 5.23 -5.39
C LEU A 187 10.80 3.81 -5.58
N SER A 188 11.28 3.20 -4.50
CA SER A 188 11.90 1.86 -4.57
C SER A 188 11.28 0.87 -3.59
N ASP A 189 10.92 -0.32 -4.05
CA ASP A 189 10.34 -1.38 -3.22
C ASP A 189 11.14 -2.69 -3.36
N PRO A 190 11.37 -3.43 -2.25
CA PRO A 190 12.16 -4.64 -2.26
C PRO A 190 11.31 -5.90 -2.50
N TYR A 191 11.86 -6.90 -3.17
CA TYR A 191 11.45 -8.29 -3.03
C TYR A 191 12.49 -9.02 -2.20
N VAL A 192 12.21 -9.28 -0.92
CA VAL A 192 13.17 -9.92 0.02
C VAL A 192 13.21 -11.45 -0.17
N GLY A 193 13.37 -11.88 -1.42
CA GLY A 193 13.20 -13.26 -1.89
C GLY A 193 14.50 -14.09 -1.95
N LEU A 194 15.52 -13.77 -1.14
CA LEU A 194 16.84 -14.41 -1.15
C LEU A 194 17.56 -14.29 -2.52
N ASP A 195 17.98 -15.40 -3.14
CA ASP A 195 18.69 -15.39 -4.43
C ASP A 195 17.80 -14.94 -5.60
N ALA A 196 16.48 -14.92 -5.38
CA ALA A 196 15.50 -14.34 -6.29
C ALA A 196 15.11 -12.90 -5.94
N GLY A 197 15.68 -12.35 -4.86
CA GLY A 197 15.34 -11.02 -4.39
C GLY A 197 15.81 -9.93 -5.33
N TYR A 198 15.16 -8.78 -5.27
CA TYR A 198 15.54 -7.60 -6.05
C TYR A 198 15.03 -6.31 -5.40
N ILE A 199 15.52 -5.16 -5.84
CA ILE A 199 14.89 -3.86 -5.58
C ILE A 199 14.44 -3.30 -6.92
N ARG A 200 13.17 -2.91 -7.03
CA ARG A 200 12.67 -2.14 -8.19
C ARG A 200 12.63 -0.66 -7.82
N ALA A 201 13.02 0.22 -8.73
CA ALA A 201 12.88 1.66 -8.58
C ALA A 201 12.18 2.25 -9.82
N ASN A 202 11.05 2.91 -9.58
CA ASN A 202 10.19 3.45 -10.63
C ASN A 202 10.16 4.98 -10.56
N PRO A 203 10.22 5.69 -11.70
CA PRO A 203 9.87 7.11 -11.72
C PRO A 203 8.49 7.34 -11.12
N ILE A 204 8.31 8.40 -10.31
CA ILE A 204 7.04 8.65 -9.61
C ILE A 204 5.87 8.86 -10.56
N ARG A 205 6.14 9.43 -11.74
CA ARG A 205 5.15 9.57 -12.82
C ARG A 205 4.66 8.22 -13.38
N GLY A 206 5.36 7.12 -13.07
CA GLY A 206 5.10 5.74 -13.51
C GLY A 206 5.25 5.47 -15.01
N THR A 207 5.78 6.44 -15.76
CA THR A 207 6.17 6.29 -17.17
C THR A 207 7.68 6.40 -17.35
N GLY A 208 8.16 5.77 -18.41
CA GLY A 208 9.58 5.66 -18.73
C GLY A 208 10.23 4.44 -18.10
N LYS A 209 11.56 4.36 -18.27
CA LYS A 209 12.36 3.22 -17.83
C LYS A 209 12.32 3.05 -16.33
N SER A 210 12.31 1.80 -15.89
CA SER A 210 12.45 1.41 -14.48
C SER A 210 13.80 0.75 -14.25
N LEU A 211 14.31 0.87 -13.03
CA LEU A 211 15.58 0.25 -12.62
C LEU A 211 15.29 -0.98 -11.76
N VAL A 212 16.00 -2.08 -12.02
CA VAL A 212 15.98 -3.26 -11.16
C VAL A 212 17.39 -3.57 -10.67
N VAL A 213 17.52 -3.86 -9.38
CA VAL A 213 18.76 -4.27 -8.73
C VAL A 213 18.63 -5.72 -8.31
N THR A 214 19.44 -6.60 -8.89
CA THR A 214 19.40 -8.07 -8.71
C THR A 214 20.72 -8.57 -8.10
N PRO A 215 20.73 -9.76 -7.45
CA PRO A 215 21.94 -10.27 -6.80
C PRO A 215 22.98 -10.73 -7.82
N LEU A 216 24.26 -10.50 -7.51
CA LEU A 216 25.32 -11.37 -8.03
C LEU A 216 25.41 -12.63 -7.15
N SER A 217 26.07 -13.67 -7.68
CA SER A 217 26.27 -14.94 -6.96
C SER A 217 26.75 -14.73 -5.53
N GLY A 218 26.11 -15.42 -4.57
CA GLY A 218 26.42 -15.35 -3.14
C GLY A 218 25.87 -14.12 -2.41
N SER A 219 24.98 -13.34 -3.02
CA SER A 219 24.51 -12.04 -2.49
C SER A 219 22.99 -11.95 -2.33
N PRO A 220 22.31 -12.95 -1.72
CA PRO A 220 20.85 -12.93 -1.59
C PRO A 220 20.34 -11.64 -0.92
N LEU A 221 19.11 -11.21 -1.24
CA LEU A 221 18.41 -10.19 -0.44
C LEU A 221 17.77 -10.89 0.77
N GLU A 222 18.56 -11.13 1.82
CA GLU A 222 18.11 -11.79 3.05
C GLU A 222 17.24 -10.88 3.90
N GLY A 223 17.63 -9.61 4.02
CA GLY A 223 16.87 -8.59 4.74
C GLY A 223 16.92 -7.24 4.05
N TYR A 224 15.96 -6.39 4.38
CA TYR A 224 15.90 -5.00 3.91
C TYR A 224 15.59 -4.12 5.11
N ARG A 225 16.50 -3.21 5.46
CA ARG A 225 16.38 -2.37 6.67
C ARG A 225 16.55 -0.91 6.36
N ASN A 226 15.96 -0.05 7.18
CA ASN A 226 16.19 1.39 7.12
C ASN A 226 17.64 1.75 7.46
N LEU A 227 18.19 2.74 6.78
CA LEU A 227 19.48 3.38 7.07
C LEU A 227 19.24 4.65 7.85
N ALA A 228 19.97 4.86 8.94
CA ALA A 228 19.88 6.07 9.75
C ALA A 228 20.83 7.15 9.23
N GLU A 229 20.28 8.29 8.79
CA GLU A 229 21.08 9.49 8.45
C GLU A 229 20.77 10.63 9.43
N THR A 230 21.70 11.57 9.55
CA THR A 230 21.43 12.83 10.25
C THR A 230 20.49 13.67 9.38
N SER A 231 19.44 14.23 10.00
CA SER A 231 18.52 15.13 9.31
C SER A 231 19.11 16.53 9.17
N TYR A 232 18.97 17.10 7.96
CA TYR A 232 19.38 18.45 7.61
C TYR A 232 18.22 19.15 6.90
N SER A 233 18.16 20.48 6.96
CA SER A 233 17.06 21.25 6.35
C SER A 233 16.90 21.03 4.83
N GLU A 234 17.99 20.70 4.14
CA GLU A 234 18.06 20.56 2.69
C GLU A 234 17.44 19.24 2.20
N THR A 235 17.47 18.20 3.04
CA THR A 235 16.93 16.87 2.70
C THR A 235 15.74 16.48 3.57
N ASN A 236 15.67 17.00 4.80
CA ASN A 236 14.66 16.71 5.81
C ASN A 236 14.46 15.20 6.03
N TYR A 237 15.57 14.46 6.19
CA TYR A 237 15.53 13.02 6.43
C TYR A 237 14.62 12.65 7.62
N GLY A 238 13.84 11.58 7.47
CA GLY A 238 12.93 11.09 8.48
C GLY A 238 11.71 12.00 8.66
N SER A 239 11.18 12.54 7.55
CA SER A 239 10.01 13.41 7.52
C SER A 239 8.99 12.98 6.45
N GLN A 240 7.85 13.68 6.37
CA GLN A 240 6.84 13.47 5.32
C GLN A 240 7.37 13.66 3.89
N THR A 241 8.43 14.46 3.71
CA THR A 241 9.01 14.74 2.39
C THR A 241 10.25 13.92 2.08
N PHE A 242 10.76 13.16 3.05
CA PHE A 242 11.84 12.21 2.83
C PHE A 242 11.83 11.13 3.91
N GLU A 243 11.34 9.95 3.53
CA GLU A 243 11.29 8.74 4.37
C GLU A 243 12.67 8.33 4.91
N GLY A 244 13.69 8.48 4.07
CA GLY A 244 15.02 7.92 4.28
C GLY A 244 15.35 6.81 3.26
N PHE A 245 16.54 6.25 3.41
CA PHE A 245 17.02 5.16 2.56
C PHE A 245 17.06 3.84 3.29
N TYR A 246 17.28 2.79 2.52
CA TYR A 246 17.29 1.42 2.99
C TYR A 246 18.56 0.72 2.53
N GLU A 247 18.79 -0.47 3.07
CA GLU A 247 19.98 -1.25 2.81
C GLU A 247 19.62 -2.67 2.38
N TRP A 248 20.27 -3.13 1.30
CA TRP A 248 20.30 -4.53 0.91
C TRP A 248 21.14 -5.30 1.93
N GLN A 249 20.56 -6.21 2.71
CA GLN A 249 21.32 -7.06 3.63
C GLN A 249 21.50 -8.46 3.04
N VAL A 250 22.76 -8.84 2.83
CA VAL A 250 23.16 -10.18 2.38
C VAL A 250 23.17 -11.17 3.54
N LEU A 251 23.61 -10.71 4.72
CA LEU A 251 23.71 -11.49 5.95
C LEU A 251 23.08 -10.66 7.07
N THR A 252 22.32 -11.28 7.96
CA THR A 252 21.58 -10.56 9.02
C THR A 252 21.74 -11.13 10.42
N LYS A 253 22.53 -12.18 10.63
CA LYS A 253 22.72 -12.80 11.96
C LYS A 253 23.10 -11.82 13.06
N ALA A 254 23.97 -10.84 12.80
CA ALA A 254 24.38 -9.86 13.80
C ALA A 254 23.25 -8.91 14.21
N TYR A 255 22.25 -8.67 13.35
CA TYR A 255 21.04 -7.94 13.73
C TYR A 255 20.05 -8.86 14.47
N ALA A 256 19.89 -10.10 14.02
CA ALA A 256 19.06 -11.10 14.68
C ALA A 256 19.51 -11.41 16.12
N ASP A 257 20.82 -11.44 16.36
CA ASP A 257 21.40 -11.64 17.69
C ASP A 257 21.22 -10.39 18.60
N ASN A 258 20.93 -9.21 18.03
CA ASN A 258 20.87 -7.91 18.71
C ASN A 258 19.52 -7.19 18.49
N GLU A 259 19.44 -6.24 17.55
CA GLU A 259 18.28 -5.33 17.38
C GLU A 259 16.99 -6.05 17.02
N TRP A 260 17.07 -7.22 16.38
CA TRP A 260 15.91 -8.01 15.96
C TRP A 260 15.68 -9.22 16.88
N LYS A 261 16.33 -9.25 18.03
CA LYS A 261 16.23 -10.35 18.98
C LYS A 261 14.77 -10.54 19.44
N GLY A 262 14.28 -11.76 19.31
CA GLY A 262 12.90 -12.12 19.67
C GLY A 262 11.85 -11.79 18.60
N LEU A 263 12.27 -11.26 17.45
CA LEU A 263 11.41 -11.07 16.28
C LEU A 263 11.59 -12.22 15.31
N GLU A 264 10.61 -12.40 14.43
CA GLU A 264 10.68 -13.33 13.31
C GLU A 264 10.91 -12.52 12.01
N PRO A 265 12.15 -12.51 11.47
CA PRO A 265 12.46 -11.81 10.23
C PRO A 265 11.82 -12.48 9.01
N TRP A 266 11.77 -11.77 7.90
CA TRP A 266 11.23 -12.28 6.63
C TRP A 266 11.93 -13.57 6.18
N ASN A 267 13.25 -13.67 6.35
CA ASN A 267 14.05 -14.86 6.08
C ASN A 267 14.87 -15.27 7.32
N PRO A 268 15.26 -16.56 7.45
CA PRO A 268 16.16 -16.98 8.52
C PRO A 268 17.50 -16.24 8.41
N ALA A 269 17.99 -15.72 9.53
CA ALA A 269 19.22 -14.95 9.55
C ALA A 269 20.46 -15.82 9.38
N THR A 270 21.40 -15.42 8.52
CA THR A 270 22.64 -16.16 8.27
C THR A 270 23.90 -15.32 8.53
N SER A 271 25.03 -16.02 8.65
CA SER A 271 26.39 -15.48 8.74
C SER A 271 27.33 -16.26 7.83
N LYS A 272 28.53 -15.72 7.58
CA LYS A 272 29.59 -16.41 6.82
C LYS A 272 30.91 -16.35 7.57
N THR A 273 31.59 -17.49 7.69
CA THR A 273 32.94 -17.54 8.28
C THR A 273 34.01 -17.58 7.19
N LEU A 274 35.05 -16.75 7.33
CA LEU A 274 36.25 -16.74 6.49
C LEU A 274 37.46 -17.18 7.31
N LYS A 275 38.17 -18.23 6.89
CA LYS A 275 39.45 -18.61 7.47
C LYS A 275 40.53 -17.56 7.17
N ALA A 276 41.65 -17.61 7.88
CA ALA A 276 42.79 -16.75 7.60
C ALA A 276 43.22 -16.90 6.12
N GLY A 277 43.32 -15.78 5.40
CA GLY A 277 43.65 -15.73 3.98
C GLY A 277 42.48 -15.94 3.02
N GLU A 278 41.31 -16.39 3.50
CA GLU A 278 40.12 -16.64 2.67
C GLU A 278 39.42 -15.34 2.28
N GLU A 279 38.78 -15.35 1.11
CA GLU A 279 37.96 -14.25 0.61
C GLU A 279 36.57 -14.71 0.16
N ALA A 280 35.61 -13.80 0.24
CA ALA A 280 34.28 -13.96 -0.34
C ALA A 280 33.88 -12.73 -1.12
N LYS A 281 33.10 -12.95 -2.19
CA LYS A 281 32.63 -11.91 -3.09
C LYS A 281 31.13 -11.76 -2.97
N PHE A 282 30.69 -10.51 -2.90
CA PHE A 282 29.29 -10.15 -2.78
C PHE A 282 29.01 -8.95 -3.68
N GLY A 283 27.80 -8.81 -4.20
CA GLY A 283 27.48 -7.71 -5.09
C GLY A 283 26.08 -7.78 -5.70
N VAL A 284 25.77 -6.73 -6.45
CA VAL A 284 24.49 -6.55 -7.13
C VAL A 284 24.70 -6.07 -8.55
N ARG A 285 23.74 -6.39 -9.43
CA ARG A 285 23.66 -5.95 -10.82
C ARG A 285 22.51 -4.96 -10.96
N PHE A 286 22.74 -3.87 -11.67
CA PHE A 286 21.73 -2.88 -12.03
C PHE A 286 21.32 -3.10 -13.48
N SER A 287 20.03 -3.27 -13.74
CA SER A 287 19.48 -3.52 -15.08
C SER A 287 18.27 -2.63 -15.35
N ILE A 288 17.98 -2.39 -16.62
CA ILE A 288 16.84 -1.58 -17.05
C ILE A 288 15.66 -2.48 -17.43
N ALA A 289 14.47 -2.08 -17.00
CA ALA A 289 13.20 -2.45 -17.62
C ALA A 289 12.71 -1.25 -18.46
N GLU A 290 12.21 -1.51 -19.67
CA GLU A 290 11.77 -0.43 -20.57
C GLU A 290 10.57 0.33 -20.01
N GLU A 291 9.72 -0.35 -19.25
CA GLU A 291 8.63 0.24 -18.47
C GLU A 291 8.31 -0.58 -17.20
N VAL A 292 7.36 -0.09 -16.39
CA VAL A 292 6.97 -0.73 -15.12
C VAL A 292 6.47 -2.17 -15.29
N ARG A 293 5.82 -2.47 -16.42
CA ARG A 293 5.29 -3.82 -16.75
C ARG A 293 6.40 -4.83 -17.07
N ASP A 294 7.55 -4.34 -17.53
CA ASP A 294 8.69 -5.19 -17.94
C ASP A 294 9.63 -5.59 -16.82
N ILE A 295 9.34 -5.20 -15.57
CA ILE A 295 10.21 -5.48 -14.42
C ILE A 295 10.47 -6.99 -14.25
N ASP A 296 9.43 -7.83 -14.31
CA ASP A 296 9.56 -9.28 -14.20
C ASP A 296 10.45 -9.84 -15.32
N ASN A 297 10.32 -9.31 -16.55
CA ASN A 297 11.13 -9.71 -17.70
C ASN A 297 12.60 -9.29 -17.53
N ALA A 298 12.85 -8.06 -17.05
CA ALA A 298 14.19 -7.56 -16.79
C ALA A 298 14.89 -8.38 -15.68
N VAL A 299 14.17 -8.72 -14.61
CA VAL A 299 14.69 -9.60 -13.54
C VAL A 299 15.03 -10.98 -14.11
N ALA A 300 14.12 -11.61 -14.86
CA ALA A 300 14.34 -12.94 -15.43
C ALA A 300 15.57 -12.98 -16.37
N LYS A 301 15.81 -11.94 -17.18
CA LYS A 301 16.98 -11.81 -18.07
C LYS A 301 18.32 -11.81 -17.34
N THR A 302 18.34 -11.57 -16.03
CA THR A 302 19.57 -11.66 -15.22
C THR A 302 19.88 -13.09 -14.74
N GLY A 303 19.00 -14.05 -15.02
CA GLY A 303 19.04 -15.41 -14.47
C GLY A 303 18.46 -15.51 -13.05
N THR A 304 17.84 -14.42 -12.55
CA THR A 304 17.17 -14.35 -11.25
C THR A 304 15.76 -14.95 -11.37
N PRO A 305 15.37 -15.94 -10.54
CA PRO A 305 14.02 -16.51 -10.59
C PRO A 305 12.92 -15.49 -10.28
N VAL A 306 11.78 -15.60 -10.97
CA VAL A 306 10.60 -14.76 -10.74
C VAL A 306 9.41 -15.64 -10.32
N ALA A 307 8.65 -15.18 -9.34
CA ALA A 307 7.43 -15.84 -8.87
C ALA A 307 6.21 -14.95 -9.16
N VAL A 308 5.15 -15.55 -9.71
CA VAL A 308 3.86 -14.89 -9.94
C VAL A 308 2.77 -15.67 -9.23
N GLY A 309 1.89 -14.99 -8.50
CA GLY A 309 0.81 -15.59 -7.72
C GLY A 309 -0.58 -15.13 -8.18
N VAL A 310 -1.55 -16.05 -8.14
CA VAL A 310 -2.98 -15.77 -8.35
C VAL A 310 -3.76 -16.30 -7.14
N PRO A 311 -4.63 -15.51 -6.49
CA PRO A 311 -4.96 -14.11 -6.80
C PRO A 311 -3.89 -13.09 -6.38
N GLY A 312 -2.82 -13.55 -5.74
CA GLY A 312 -1.78 -12.73 -5.14
C GLY A 312 -1.13 -13.49 -3.99
N PHE A 313 -0.73 -12.78 -2.94
CA PHE A 313 0.00 -13.36 -1.81
C PHE A 313 -0.75 -13.26 -0.48
N ILE A 314 -2.01 -12.83 -0.50
CA ILE A 314 -2.94 -12.89 0.63
C ILE A 314 -3.97 -13.96 0.28
N VAL A 315 -4.08 -15.00 1.13
CA VAL A 315 -4.81 -16.22 0.82
C VAL A 315 -5.79 -16.57 1.95
N PRO A 316 -7.10 -16.37 1.74
CA PRO A 316 -8.12 -16.93 2.62
C PRO A 316 -8.05 -18.46 2.66
N ARG A 317 -8.33 -19.06 3.82
CA ARG A 317 -8.27 -20.53 4.01
C ARG A 317 -9.14 -21.33 3.04
N ASP A 318 -10.22 -20.75 2.55
CA ASP A 318 -11.20 -21.35 1.64
C ASP A 318 -10.92 -21.06 0.15
N LEU A 319 -9.78 -20.45 -0.17
CA LEU A 319 -9.37 -20.11 -1.53
C LEU A 319 -7.97 -20.68 -1.84
N PRO A 320 -7.84 -21.69 -2.71
CA PRO A 320 -6.54 -22.15 -3.18
C PRO A 320 -5.84 -21.05 -4.00
N ALA A 321 -4.53 -20.91 -3.81
CA ALA A 321 -3.69 -20.03 -4.62
C ALA A 321 -2.94 -20.81 -5.71
N GLN A 322 -2.63 -20.14 -6.82
CA GLN A 322 -1.74 -20.65 -7.85
C GLN A 322 -0.42 -19.89 -7.82
N LEU A 323 0.69 -20.60 -7.99
CA LEU A 323 2.04 -20.07 -8.04
C LEU A 323 2.72 -20.53 -9.33
N LEU A 324 3.20 -19.58 -10.13
CA LEU A 324 4.05 -19.83 -11.29
C LEU A 324 5.49 -19.42 -10.97
N LEU A 325 6.43 -20.31 -11.28
CA LEU A 325 7.86 -20.07 -11.11
C LEU A 325 8.55 -19.94 -12.48
N LYS A 326 8.99 -18.73 -12.81
CA LYS A 326 9.80 -18.43 -13.99
C LYS A 326 11.28 -18.54 -13.61
N SER A 327 11.88 -19.67 -13.95
CA SER A 327 13.31 -19.95 -13.74
C SER A 327 13.85 -20.82 -14.87
N GLU A 328 15.12 -20.62 -15.25
CA GLU A 328 15.83 -21.52 -16.17
C GLU A 328 16.16 -22.86 -15.51
N SER A 329 16.36 -22.86 -14.19
CA SER A 329 16.68 -24.05 -13.41
C SER A 329 15.43 -24.78 -12.93
N ALA A 330 15.50 -26.11 -12.87
CA ALA A 330 14.43 -26.94 -12.35
C ALA A 330 14.25 -26.74 -10.83
N VAL A 331 13.01 -26.83 -10.35
CA VAL A 331 12.70 -26.81 -8.91
C VAL A 331 13.10 -28.16 -8.31
N SER A 332 13.92 -28.13 -7.26
CA SER A 332 14.33 -29.33 -6.52
C SER A 332 13.41 -29.62 -5.32
N SER A 333 12.91 -28.58 -4.65
CA SER A 333 11.92 -28.72 -3.57
C SER A 333 11.16 -27.43 -3.30
N ILE A 334 9.96 -27.56 -2.75
CA ILE A 334 9.15 -26.46 -2.22
C ILE A 334 8.68 -26.85 -0.82
N THR A 335 8.84 -25.95 0.14
CA THR A 335 8.42 -26.15 1.54
C THR A 335 7.76 -24.90 2.10
N ALA A 336 6.88 -25.04 3.09
CA ALA A 336 6.24 -23.93 3.78
C ALA A 336 6.69 -23.85 5.25
N SER A 337 6.80 -22.62 5.76
CA SER A 337 7.07 -22.29 7.16
C SER A 337 6.01 -21.29 7.64
N PRO A 338 5.22 -21.57 8.69
CA PRO A 338 5.24 -22.78 9.52
C PRO A 338 4.95 -24.07 8.74
N ASN A 339 5.52 -25.19 9.20
CA ASN A 339 5.32 -26.47 8.54
C ASN A 339 3.82 -26.86 8.54
N GLY A 340 3.31 -27.34 7.41
CA GLY A 340 1.89 -27.68 7.26
C GLY A 340 0.94 -26.49 7.07
N ALA A 341 1.45 -25.26 6.93
CA ALA A 341 0.61 -24.10 6.62
C ALA A 341 -0.03 -24.18 5.22
N PHE A 342 0.69 -24.76 4.25
CA PHE A 342 0.20 -25.06 2.90
C PHE A 342 0.42 -26.53 2.55
N ALA A 343 -0.60 -27.14 1.94
CA ALA A 343 -0.41 -28.29 1.06
C ALA A 343 -0.07 -27.76 -0.34
N ILE A 344 1.03 -28.24 -0.92
CA ILE A 344 1.56 -27.74 -2.20
C ILE A 344 1.58 -28.89 -3.21
N ALA A 345 0.85 -28.72 -4.31
CA ALA A 345 0.77 -29.70 -5.39
C ALA A 345 1.30 -29.10 -6.70
N SER A 346 2.06 -29.88 -7.47
CA SER A 346 2.45 -29.48 -8.83
C SER A 346 1.25 -29.54 -9.76
N ALA A 347 1.07 -28.50 -10.56
CA ALA A 347 0.05 -28.40 -11.60
C ALA A 347 0.64 -28.54 -13.02
N GLY A 348 1.91 -28.95 -13.14
CA GLY A 348 2.64 -28.98 -14.42
C GLY A 348 3.20 -27.60 -14.81
N ASP A 349 4.05 -27.53 -15.83
CA ASP A 349 4.55 -26.27 -16.43
C ASP A 349 5.08 -25.22 -15.43
N LYS A 350 5.78 -25.68 -14.38
CA LYS A 350 6.30 -24.84 -13.28
C LYS A 350 5.21 -24.09 -12.49
N LYS A 351 3.96 -24.55 -12.58
CA LYS A 351 2.81 -24.09 -11.81
C LYS A 351 2.57 -25.00 -10.61
N TYR A 352 2.08 -24.42 -9.52
CA TYR A 352 1.77 -25.11 -8.27
C TYR A 352 0.47 -24.58 -7.69
N THR A 353 -0.31 -25.46 -7.09
CA THR A 353 -1.49 -25.11 -6.29
C THR A 353 -1.12 -25.15 -4.81
N LEU A 354 -1.42 -24.08 -4.10
CA LEU A 354 -1.19 -23.93 -2.66
C LEU A 354 -2.55 -23.90 -1.95
N THR A 355 -2.82 -24.87 -1.10
CA THR A 355 -4.06 -24.95 -0.31
C THR A 355 -3.72 -24.76 1.16
N ALA A 356 -4.25 -23.70 1.76
CA ALA A 356 -4.03 -23.39 3.17
C ALA A 356 -4.65 -24.47 4.06
N SER A 357 -3.99 -24.80 5.18
CA SER A 357 -4.64 -25.65 6.19
C SER A 357 -5.68 -24.86 6.98
N SER A 358 -6.70 -25.57 7.50
CA SER A 358 -7.82 -24.96 8.21
C SER A 358 -7.42 -24.19 9.47
N SER A 359 -6.25 -24.48 10.05
CA SER A 359 -5.72 -23.80 11.23
C SER A 359 -4.67 -22.73 10.92
N ALA A 360 -4.13 -22.67 9.69
CA ALA A 360 -3.05 -21.74 9.37
C ALA A 360 -3.53 -20.28 9.41
N TRP A 361 -2.72 -19.37 9.94
CA TRP A 361 -3.05 -17.94 9.99
C TRP A 361 -1.77 -17.12 10.09
N GLY A 362 -1.82 -15.91 9.53
CA GLY A 362 -0.72 -14.96 9.58
C GLY A 362 0.34 -15.24 8.52
N ARG A 363 1.57 -14.81 8.80
CA ARG A 363 2.69 -14.86 7.85
C ARG A 363 3.10 -16.30 7.58
N VAL A 364 3.24 -16.65 6.30
CA VAL A 364 3.75 -17.93 5.84
C VAL A 364 4.82 -17.70 4.79
N ARG A 365 5.97 -18.36 4.93
CA ARG A 365 7.05 -18.32 3.95
C ARG A 365 7.09 -19.63 3.18
N VAL A 366 7.00 -19.55 1.86
CA VAL A 366 7.24 -20.68 0.95
C VAL A 366 8.68 -20.59 0.43
N THR A 367 9.49 -21.60 0.72
CA THR A 367 10.89 -21.68 0.29
C THR A 367 11.02 -22.67 -0.86
N ILE A 368 11.52 -22.17 -2.00
CA ILE A 368 11.80 -22.91 -3.22
C ILE A 368 13.32 -23.08 -3.34
N LYS A 369 13.76 -24.33 -3.53
CA LYS A 369 15.15 -24.63 -3.92
C LYS A 369 15.20 -25.02 -5.38
N TYR A 370 16.22 -24.56 -6.08
CA TYR A 370 16.47 -24.88 -7.49
C TYR A 370 17.65 -25.83 -7.64
N ALA A 371 17.75 -26.51 -8.79
CA ALA A 371 18.82 -27.46 -9.09
C ALA A 371 20.19 -26.79 -9.29
N ASP A 372 20.22 -25.47 -9.55
CA ASP A 372 21.45 -24.67 -9.68
C ASP A 372 21.97 -24.14 -8.33
N GLY A 373 21.32 -24.53 -7.23
CA GLY A 373 21.69 -24.14 -5.86
C GLY A 373 21.03 -22.85 -5.37
N LYS A 374 20.32 -22.09 -6.22
CA LYS A 374 19.57 -20.91 -5.79
C LYS A 374 18.43 -21.28 -4.85
N THR A 375 18.13 -20.37 -3.93
CA THR A 375 16.97 -20.43 -3.03
C THR A 375 16.12 -19.18 -3.20
N GLN A 376 14.82 -19.36 -3.44
CA GLN A 376 13.83 -18.29 -3.45
C GLN A 376 12.89 -18.42 -2.26
N THR A 377 12.48 -17.31 -1.68
CA THR A 377 11.38 -17.24 -0.72
C THR A 377 10.24 -16.38 -1.24
N VAL A 378 9.02 -16.92 -1.16
CA VAL A 378 7.78 -16.22 -1.45
C VAL A 378 7.02 -16.06 -0.14
N HIS A 379 6.59 -14.84 0.19
CA HIS A 379 5.95 -14.54 1.48
C HIS A 379 4.45 -14.36 1.28
N TYR A 380 3.67 -15.20 1.94
CA TYR A 380 2.22 -15.17 1.96
C TYR A 380 1.67 -14.69 3.31
N PHE A 381 0.41 -14.29 3.33
CA PHE A 381 -0.38 -14.10 4.55
C PHE A 381 -1.68 -14.90 4.43
N ILE A 382 -1.98 -15.74 5.44
CA ILE A 382 -3.21 -16.53 5.47
C ILE A 382 -4.23 -15.89 6.41
N THR A 383 -5.44 -15.65 5.92
CA THR A 383 -6.59 -15.14 6.70
C THR A 383 -7.60 -16.25 6.95
N LYS A 384 -8.58 -16.01 7.84
CA LYS A 384 -9.82 -16.81 7.85
C LYS A 384 -10.54 -16.66 6.49
N PRO A 385 -11.52 -17.54 6.16
CA PRO A 385 -12.47 -17.26 5.09
C PRO A 385 -12.98 -15.82 5.19
N THR A 386 -13.13 -15.16 4.05
CA THR A 386 -13.42 -13.71 4.03
C THR A 386 -14.71 -13.35 4.76
N THR A 387 -15.73 -14.20 4.69
CA THR A 387 -17.00 -14.07 5.42
C THR A 387 -16.82 -14.08 6.94
N ASP A 388 -15.90 -14.91 7.43
CA ASP A 388 -15.60 -15.00 8.86
C ASP A 388 -14.81 -13.78 9.31
N VAL A 389 -13.83 -13.32 8.50
CA VAL A 389 -13.09 -12.08 8.78
C VAL A 389 -14.02 -10.88 8.91
N LEU A 390 -15.02 -10.76 8.03
CA LEU A 390 -16.00 -9.68 8.06
C LEU A 390 -16.96 -9.80 9.26
N SER A 391 -17.35 -11.02 9.62
CA SER A 391 -18.16 -11.29 10.81
C SER A 391 -17.42 -10.91 12.09
N ASP A 392 -16.16 -11.34 12.23
CA ASP A 392 -15.32 -11.02 13.37
C ASP A 392 -15.10 -9.51 13.49
N LEU A 393 -14.87 -8.82 12.37
CA LEU A 393 -14.72 -7.36 12.32
C LEU A 393 -15.96 -6.63 12.85
N GLY A 394 -17.15 -7.00 12.33
CA GLY A 394 -18.41 -6.38 12.73
C GLY A 394 -18.71 -6.60 14.22
N ASN A 395 -18.54 -7.84 14.68
CA ASN A 395 -18.70 -8.19 16.08
C ASN A 395 -17.73 -7.41 16.97
N PHE A 396 -16.43 -7.39 16.65
CA PHE A 396 -15.43 -6.66 17.44
C PHE A 396 -15.76 -5.17 17.54
N LEU A 397 -16.08 -4.53 16.42
CA LEU A 397 -16.34 -3.09 16.38
C LEU A 397 -17.62 -2.69 17.13
N THR A 398 -18.61 -3.58 17.21
CA THR A 398 -19.88 -3.32 17.88
C THR A 398 -19.97 -3.92 19.29
N THR A 399 -18.91 -4.55 19.78
CA THR A 399 -18.80 -5.07 21.16
C THR A 399 -17.63 -4.44 21.90
N GLU A 400 -16.40 -4.75 21.50
CA GLU A 400 -15.17 -4.28 22.13
C GLU A 400 -14.92 -2.79 21.88
N ALA A 401 -15.13 -2.32 20.65
CA ALA A 401 -14.91 -0.92 20.28
C ALA A 401 -16.15 -0.02 20.46
N TYR A 402 -17.25 -0.56 21.00
CA TYR A 402 -18.52 0.16 21.15
C TYR A 402 -18.59 0.90 22.49
N PHE A 403 -18.49 2.23 22.42
CA PHE A 403 -18.54 3.14 23.54
C PHE A 403 -19.98 3.51 23.90
N ASN A 404 -20.45 3.11 25.09
CA ASN A 404 -21.83 3.31 25.55
C ASN A 404 -21.95 4.13 26.85
N LYS A 405 -20.88 4.80 27.27
CA LYS A 405 -20.82 5.60 28.51
C LYS A 405 -21.52 6.95 28.35
N THR A 406 -22.82 6.99 28.64
CA THR A 406 -23.66 8.20 28.54
C THR A 406 -23.26 9.34 29.48
N SER A 407 -22.44 9.06 30.51
CA SER A 407 -21.87 10.07 31.39
C SER A 407 -20.68 10.82 30.76
N ASP A 408 -20.23 10.44 29.57
CA ASP A 408 -19.15 11.12 28.84
C ASP A 408 -19.52 12.58 28.55
N PRO A 409 -18.77 13.57 29.05
CA PRO A 409 -19.15 14.97 28.93
C PRO A 409 -19.00 15.50 27.49
N PHE A 410 -18.29 14.76 26.62
CA PHE A 410 -18.16 15.04 25.20
C PHE A 410 -19.35 14.48 24.38
N LYS A 411 -20.26 13.71 24.99
CA LYS A 411 -21.44 13.12 24.34
C LYS A 411 -21.08 12.17 23.19
N ARG A 412 -20.04 11.36 23.37
CA ARG A 412 -19.61 10.37 22.36
C ARG A 412 -20.42 9.07 22.40
N ALA A 413 -21.30 8.85 23.38
CA ALA A 413 -22.08 7.61 23.48
C ALA A 413 -23.50 7.76 22.90
N PRO A 414 -24.02 6.73 22.20
CA PRO A 414 -23.31 5.51 21.77
C PRO A 414 -22.42 5.76 20.55
N SER A 415 -21.24 5.14 20.44
CA SER A 415 -20.42 5.19 19.22
C SER A 415 -19.46 4.02 19.06
N VAL A 416 -18.94 3.82 17.85
CA VAL A 416 -17.79 2.96 17.58
C VAL A 416 -16.54 3.83 17.55
N MET A 417 -15.59 3.58 18.46
CA MET A 417 -14.41 4.43 18.66
C MET A 417 -13.11 3.69 18.40
N THR A 418 -12.01 4.42 18.24
CA THR A 418 -10.66 3.84 18.17
C THR A 418 -10.40 2.95 19.39
N TYR A 419 -9.90 1.74 19.14
CA TYR A 419 -9.53 0.77 20.17
C TYR A 419 -8.02 0.58 20.23
N ASP A 420 -7.46 0.45 21.43
CA ASP A 420 -6.08 0.04 21.70
C ASP A 420 -6.06 -1.43 22.07
N TYR A 421 -5.66 -2.26 21.12
CA TYR A 421 -5.66 -3.71 21.24
C TYR A 421 -4.61 -4.24 22.21
N GLU A 422 -3.48 -3.53 22.35
CA GLU A 422 -2.46 -3.90 23.32
C GLU A 422 -2.92 -3.59 24.76
N LYS A 423 -3.73 -2.54 24.95
CA LYS A 423 -4.34 -2.22 26.25
C LYS A 423 -5.70 -2.90 26.49
N ARG A 424 -6.31 -3.47 25.44
CA ARG A 424 -7.68 -4.01 25.44
C ARG A 424 -8.70 -2.99 25.94
N ALA A 425 -8.66 -1.78 25.38
CA ALA A 425 -9.52 -0.69 25.80
C ALA A 425 -9.79 0.31 24.66
N ILE A 426 -10.97 0.95 24.71
CA ILE A 426 -11.31 2.09 23.86
C ILE A 426 -10.40 3.29 24.23
N VAL A 427 -9.92 4.02 23.21
CA VAL A 427 -9.10 5.22 23.38
C VAL A 427 -9.99 6.41 23.75
N GLU A 428 -10.24 6.61 25.04
CA GLU A 428 -11.07 7.73 25.54
C GLU A 428 -10.33 9.09 25.52
N GLN A 429 -8.99 9.10 25.56
CA GLN A 429 -8.14 10.29 25.52
C GLN A 429 -6.86 10.01 24.72
N ASP A 430 -6.47 10.95 23.86
CA ASP A 430 -5.19 10.96 23.12
C ASP A 430 -4.75 12.41 22.93
N MET A 431 -3.43 12.68 22.86
CA MET A 431 -2.92 14.02 22.58
C MET A 431 -3.41 14.56 21.23
N ARG A 432 -3.71 13.66 20.29
CA ARG A 432 -4.34 13.90 19.00
C ARG A 432 -5.84 13.89 19.19
N ALA A 433 -6.44 15.07 19.23
CA ALA A 433 -7.86 15.20 19.59
C ALA A 433 -8.80 14.36 18.72
N TRP A 434 -8.43 14.13 17.46
CA TRP A 434 -9.19 13.32 16.51
C TRP A 434 -9.25 11.83 16.87
N VAL A 435 -8.16 11.21 17.34
CA VAL A 435 -8.09 9.76 17.61
C VAL A 435 -9.16 9.32 18.62
N ALA A 436 -9.44 10.15 19.62
CA ALA A 436 -10.48 9.94 20.63
C ALA A 436 -11.79 10.69 20.32
N GLY A 437 -11.87 11.34 19.16
CA GLY A 437 -12.81 12.42 18.87
C GLY A 437 -13.84 12.16 17.77
N LEU A 438 -13.85 10.96 17.16
CA LEU A 438 -14.83 10.56 16.14
C LEU A 438 -14.85 11.42 14.85
N SER A 439 -13.77 12.14 14.54
CA SER A 439 -13.59 12.84 13.25
C SER A 439 -12.11 13.17 13.05
N ASP A 440 -11.69 13.50 11.82
CA ASP A 440 -10.36 13.25 11.24
C ASP A 440 -10.02 11.75 11.14
N GLU A 441 -9.31 11.35 10.08
CA GLU A 441 -9.16 9.95 9.65
C GLU A 441 -8.68 9.00 10.76
N GLY A 442 -7.76 9.46 11.61
CA GLY A 442 -7.27 8.67 12.75
C GLY A 442 -8.32 8.41 13.85
N GLY A 443 -9.45 9.12 13.82
CA GLY A 443 -10.61 8.95 14.69
C GLY A 443 -11.82 8.29 14.02
N THR A 444 -11.82 8.15 12.69
CA THR A 444 -12.96 7.61 11.93
C THR A 444 -12.77 6.16 11.50
N GLY A 445 -11.54 5.64 11.55
CA GLY A 445 -11.23 4.32 10.97
C GLY A 445 -12.10 3.19 11.52
N ALA A 446 -12.39 3.21 12.83
CA ALA A 446 -13.23 2.20 13.47
C ALA A 446 -14.69 2.24 12.95
N TYR A 447 -15.34 3.40 12.99
CA TYR A 447 -16.75 3.47 12.59
C TYR A 447 -16.96 3.40 11.08
N VAL A 448 -16.03 3.91 10.28
CA VAL A 448 -16.09 3.79 8.81
C VAL A 448 -16.06 2.31 8.41
N ALA A 449 -15.18 1.51 9.02
CA ALA A 449 -15.16 0.07 8.80
C ALA A 449 -16.45 -0.62 9.27
N ALA A 450 -16.94 -0.27 10.47
CA ALA A 450 -18.17 -0.86 11.03
C ALA A 450 -19.39 -0.62 10.13
N LEU A 451 -19.54 0.60 9.60
CA LEU A 451 -20.62 0.99 8.71
C LEU A 451 -20.46 0.38 7.32
N ALA A 452 -19.30 0.52 6.69
CA ALA A 452 -19.04 -0.01 5.36
C ALA A 452 -19.21 -1.54 5.30
N LYS A 453 -18.87 -2.26 6.39
CA LYS A 453 -19.09 -3.70 6.50
C LYS A 453 -20.57 -4.07 6.32
N GLN A 454 -21.51 -3.26 6.83
CA GLN A 454 -22.94 -3.56 6.70
C GLN A 454 -23.44 -3.47 5.27
N ALA A 455 -22.83 -2.64 4.42
CA ALA A 455 -23.16 -2.58 3.00
C ALA A 455 -22.78 -3.89 2.27
N LEU A 456 -21.81 -4.64 2.80
CA LEU A 456 -21.36 -5.92 2.26
C LEU A 456 -22.10 -7.10 2.91
N GLN A 457 -22.00 -7.21 4.24
CA GLN A 457 -22.50 -8.31 5.04
C GLN A 457 -23.23 -7.77 6.28
N PRO A 458 -24.51 -7.40 6.13
CA PRO A 458 -25.29 -6.80 7.21
C PRO A 458 -25.59 -7.80 8.32
N ASP A 459 -25.59 -7.31 9.56
CA ASP A 459 -26.09 -8.02 10.75
C ASP A 459 -27.11 -7.14 11.48
N ALA A 460 -28.23 -7.73 11.93
CA ALA A 460 -29.34 -6.96 12.48
C ALA A 460 -29.00 -6.27 13.83
N GLU A 461 -28.23 -6.93 14.69
CA GLU A 461 -27.84 -6.37 16.00
C GLU A 461 -26.77 -5.28 15.83
N GLU A 462 -25.82 -5.50 14.91
CA GLU A 462 -24.83 -4.50 14.55
C GLU A 462 -25.48 -3.26 13.93
N VAL A 463 -26.41 -3.44 12.98
CA VAL A 463 -27.12 -2.33 12.32
C VAL A 463 -27.90 -1.50 13.32
N ALA A 464 -28.62 -2.11 14.27
CA ALA A 464 -29.35 -1.37 15.29
C ALA A 464 -28.43 -0.44 16.12
N LYS A 465 -27.27 -0.94 16.55
CA LYS A 465 -26.27 -0.14 17.28
C LYS A 465 -25.71 1.01 16.43
N LEU A 466 -25.52 0.77 15.14
CA LEU A 466 -24.98 1.76 14.21
C LEU A 466 -26.01 2.82 13.83
N GLU A 467 -27.31 2.48 13.73
CA GLU A 467 -28.39 3.46 13.58
C GLU A 467 -28.46 4.40 14.79
N ASP A 468 -28.37 3.85 16.01
CA ASP A 468 -28.36 4.65 17.24
C ASP A 468 -27.16 5.62 17.27
N PHE A 469 -25.98 5.13 16.89
CA PHE A 469 -24.78 5.96 16.76
C PHE A 469 -24.96 7.07 15.72
N VAL A 470 -25.42 6.74 14.51
CA VAL A 470 -25.63 7.70 13.43
C VAL A 470 -26.66 8.76 13.82
N GLY A 471 -27.78 8.34 14.41
CA GLY A 471 -28.87 9.25 14.79
C GLY A 471 -28.58 10.11 16.02
N SER A 472 -27.72 9.66 16.94
CA SER A 472 -27.50 10.32 18.24
C SER A 472 -26.18 11.09 18.35
N VAL A 473 -25.14 10.65 17.63
CA VAL A 473 -23.78 11.20 17.76
C VAL A 473 -23.24 11.73 16.44
N ILE A 474 -23.47 11.06 15.31
CA ILE A 474 -23.08 11.65 14.02
C ILE A 474 -23.99 12.85 13.72
N TRP A 475 -25.29 12.62 13.58
CA TRP A 475 -26.25 13.70 13.34
C TRP A 475 -26.50 14.50 14.63
N GLY A 476 -26.19 15.80 14.61
CA GLY A 476 -26.31 16.71 15.76
C GLY A 476 -25.05 16.77 16.66
N GLY A 477 -24.13 15.82 16.53
CA GLY A 477 -22.84 15.80 17.23
C GLY A 477 -21.68 16.12 16.29
N VAL A 478 -21.16 15.10 15.59
CA VAL A 478 -20.07 15.22 14.60
C VAL A 478 -20.48 16.15 13.46
N GLN A 479 -21.69 15.97 12.94
CA GLN A 479 -22.29 16.76 11.88
C GLN A 479 -23.40 17.66 12.43
N SER A 480 -23.38 18.94 12.07
CA SER A 480 -24.41 19.91 12.44
C SER A 480 -25.60 19.87 11.46
N SER A 481 -26.72 20.51 11.81
CA SER A 481 -27.96 20.50 11.01
C SER A 481 -27.84 21.15 9.62
N ASP A 482 -26.79 21.93 9.37
CA ASP A 482 -26.44 22.49 8.06
C ASP A 482 -25.49 21.59 7.25
N TYR A 483 -25.35 20.33 7.68
CA TYR A 483 -24.43 19.30 7.17
C TYR A 483 -22.94 19.58 7.41
N SER A 484 -22.56 20.63 8.13
CA SER A 484 -21.15 20.90 8.43
C SER A 484 -20.56 19.86 9.37
N VAL A 485 -19.33 19.39 9.10
CA VAL A 485 -18.70 18.28 9.83
C VAL A 485 -17.53 18.81 10.65
N LYS A 486 -17.61 18.64 11.97
CA LYS A 486 -16.56 19.09 12.90
C LYS A 486 -15.31 18.23 12.78
N LYS A 487 -14.14 18.82 13.09
CA LYS A 487 -12.86 18.12 13.12
C LYS A 487 -12.74 17.08 14.23
N ALA A 488 -13.35 17.32 15.39
CA ALA A 488 -13.42 16.35 16.50
C ALA A 488 -14.50 16.75 17.50
N ILE A 489 -15.03 15.75 18.22
CA ILE A 489 -15.90 15.96 19.39
C ILE A 489 -15.07 16.07 20.69
N PHE A 490 -13.96 15.32 20.78
CA PHE A 490 -13.03 15.39 21.90
C PHE A 490 -12.07 16.58 21.78
N TYR A 491 -11.67 17.16 22.90
CA TYR A 491 -10.73 18.28 22.97
C TYR A 491 -10.06 18.38 24.34
N TYR A 492 -8.89 19.03 24.38
CA TYR A 492 -8.18 19.41 25.61
C TYR A 492 -8.40 20.90 25.90
N ASP A 493 -9.28 21.20 26.85
CA ASP A 493 -9.61 22.57 27.25
C ASP A 493 -10.04 22.63 28.73
N LYS A 494 -9.10 22.95 29.61
CA LYS A 494 -9.35 23.05 31.06
C LYS A 494 -10.29 24.20 31.43
N ALA A 495 -10.45 25.21 30.58
CA ALA A 495 -11.40 26.30 30.85
C ALA A 495 -12.82 25.86 30.53
N ALA A 496 -13.01 25.14 29.42
CA ALA A 496 -14.30 24.57 29.04
C ALA A 496 -14.71 23.37 29.91
N MET A 497 -13.73 22.58 30.38
CA MET A 497 -13.92 21.35 31.15
C MET A 497 -13.02 21.32 32.41
N PRO A 498 -13.26 22.19 33.42
CA PRO A 498 -12.36 22.33 34.58
C PRO A 498 -12.29 21.09 35.48
N ASN A 499 -13.34 20.27 35.49
CA ASN A 499 -13.43 19.07 36.33
C ASN A 499 -13.20 17.76 35.54
N TYR A 500 -12.93 17.81 34.23
CA TYR A 500 -12.65 16.60 33.48
C TYR A 500 -11.23 16.10 33.78
N PRO A 501 -11.05 14.83 34.16
CA PRO A 501 -9.74 14.30 34.53
C PRO A 501 -8.91 13.97 33.28
N TYR A 502 -8.32 14.99 32.67
CA TYR A 502 -7.34 14.80 31.60
C TYR A 502 -6.13 14.02 32.13
N ASP A 503 -5.75 12.94 31.43
CA ASP A 503 -4.62 12.09 31.82
C ASP A 503 -3.31 12.89 31.81
N THR A 504 -2.66 12.99 32.97
CA THR A 504 -1.42 13.76 33.15
C THR A 504 -0.20 13.12 32.53
N SER A 505 -0.27 11.85 32.12
CA SER A 505 0.80 11.16 31.39
C SER A 505 0.84 11.53 29.90
N ILE A 506 -0.23 12.12 29.36
CA ILE A 506 -0.31 12.56 27.97
C ILE A 506 0.34 13.94 27.83
N ASN A 507 1.17 14.11 26.79
CA ASN A 507 1.72 15.41 26.44
C ASN A 507 0.67 16.28 25.72
N TRP A 508 -0.02 17.12 26.49
CA TRP A 508 -1.00 18.07 25.97
C TRP A 508 -0.40 19.38 25.43
N GLY A 509 0.93 19.54 25.47
CA GLY A 509 1.63 20.74 24.99
C GLY A 509 1.89 20.77 23.48
N THR A 510 1.21 19.93 22.71
CA THR A 510 1.41 19.77 21.26
C THR A 510 0.34 20.51 20.47
N TRP A 511 0.62 20.81 19.20
CA TRP A 511 -0.39 21.42 18.31
C TRP A 511 -1.59 20.49 18.03
N MET A 512 -1.43 19.18 18.25
CA MET A 512 -2.46 18.16 18.04
C MET A 512 -3.53 18.16 19.14
N SER A 513 -3.20 18.74 20.29
CA SER A 513 -4.07 18.85 21.47
C SER A 513 -5.04 20.03 21.32
N TRP A 514 -5.98 19.89 20.39
CA TRP A 514 -6.95 20.93 20.06
C TRP A 514 -7.82 21.30 21.27
N ASN A 515 -8.04 22.60 21.44
CA ASN A 515 -9.06 23.11 22.36
C ASN A 515 -10.47 22.97 21.74
N LYS A 516 -11.51 23.33 22.50
CA LYS A 516 -12.91 23.19 22.05
C LYS A 516 -13.19 23.89 20.72
N GLN A 517 -12.61 25.08 20.52
CA GLN A 517 -12.79 25.85 19.30
C GLN A 517 -12.17 25.15 18.09
N ALA A 518 -10.90 24.74 18.18
CA ALA A 518 -10.20 24.09 17.09
C ALA A 518 -10.80 22.72 16.73
N ALA A 519 -11.28 21.96 17.72
CA ALA A 519 -12.00 20.70 17.49
C ALA A 519 -13.35 20.94 16.78
N SER A 520 -14.00 22.07 17.03
CA SER A 520 -15.31 22.42 16.44
C SER A 520 -15.21 23.05 15.04
N TYR A 521 -14.01 23.29 14.50
CA TYR A 521 -13.88 23.77 13.13
C TYR A 521 -14.46 22.75 12.15
N ILE A 522 -15.00 23.27 11.05
CA ILE A 522 -15.74 22.49 10.04
C ILE A 522 -15.03 22.49 8.67
N ASP A 523 -13.80 22.98 8.64
CA ASP A 523 -13.12 23.48 7.45
C ASP A 523 -12.33 22.40 6.69
N ARG A 524 -12.48 21.11 7.00
CA ARG A 524 -11.69 20.04 6.35
C ARG A 524 -12.54 19.08 5.54
N ALA A 525 -12.39 19.12 4.21
CA ALA A 525 -13.18 18.30 3.27
C ALA A 525 -13.09 16.78 3.50
N TYR A 526 -11.93 16.27 3.92
CA TYR A 526 -11.73 14.83 4.20
C TYR A 526 -12.77 14.27 5.18
N ASN A 527 -13.15 15.04 6.21
CA ASN A 527 -14.07 14.59 7.25
C ASN A 527 -15.49 14.32 6.73
N TYR A 528 -15.89 15.04 5.67
CA TYR A 528 -17.19 14.87 5.03
C TYR A 528 -17.30 13.53 4.31
N VAL A 529 -16.20 12.97 3.82
CA VAL A 529 -16.21 11.65 3.17
C VAL A 529 -16.62 10.58 4.17
N HIS A 530 -16.03 10.57 5.37
CA HIS A 530 -16.30 9.56 6.39
C HIS A 530 -17.76 9.59 6.86
N VAL A 531 -18.35 10.78 6.98
CA VAL A 531 -19.78 10.94 7.32
C VAL A 531 -20.68 10.50 6.16
N ALA A 532 -20.33 10.81 4.91
CA ALA A 532 -21.06 10.33 3.74
C ALA A 532 -21.05 8.80 3.63
N VAL A 533 -19.93 8.14 3.99
CA VAL A 533 -19.84 6.67 4.04
C VAL A 533 -20.82 6.09 5.06
N ALA A 534 -20.96 6.71 6.23
CA ALA A 534 -21.90 6.28 7.25
C ALA A 534 -23.33 6.25 6.71
N TYR A 535 -23.76 7.36 6.11
CA TYR A 535 -25.10 7.47 5.53
C TYR A 535 -25.30 6.55 4.32
N TRP A 536 -24.33 6.48 3.41
CA TRP A 536 -24.43 5.62 2.23
C TRP A 536 -24.54 4.14 2.63
N SER A 537 -23.78 3.70 3.63
CA SER A 537 -23.82 2.31 4.08
C SER A 537 -25.19 1.94 4.66
N LEU A 538 -25.76 2.80 5.51
CA LEU A 538 -27.11 2.58 6.05
C LEU A 538 -28.21 2.76 4.99
N TYR A 539 -28.02 3.61 3.99
CA TYR A 539 -28.92 3.66 2.83
C TYR A 539 -28.95 2.30 2.11
N ARG A 540 -27.79 1.69 1.82
CA ARG A 540 -27.70 0.37 1.18
C ARG A 540 -28.43 -0.69 1.99
N VAL A 541 -28.25 -0.69 3.32
CA VAL A 541 -28.94 -1.61 4.23
C VAL A 541 -30.45 -1.35 4.23
N ALA A 542 -30.88 -0.12 4.51
CA ALA A 542 -32.30 0.26 4.59
C ALA A 542 -33.06 -0.04 3.30
N ARG A 543 -32.39 0.09 2.14
CA ARG A 543 -33.01 -0.14 0.85
C ARG A 543 -33.24 -1.63 0.54
N ALA A 544 -32.32 -2.49 1.01
CA ALA A 544 -32.35 -3.93 0.78
C ALA A 544 -33.06 -4.71 1.91
N TYR A 545 -32.99 -4.21 3.14
CA TYR A 545 -33.43 -4.87 4.37
C TYR A 545 -34.24 -3.89 5.25
N PRO A 546 -35.40 -3.40 4.80
CA PRO A 546 -36.14 -2.33 5.47
C PRO A 546 -36.66 -2.72 6.87
N THR A 547 -36.71 -4.02 7.20
CA THR A 547 -37.24 -4.53 8.47
C THR A 547 -36.25 -4.46 9.64
N ILE A 548 -34.97 -4.20 9.36
CA ILE A 548 -33.90 -4.13 10.39
C ILE A 548 -33.41 -2.71 10.64
N VAL A 549 -34.09 -1.71 10.07
CA VAL A 549 -33.78 -0.29 10.23
C VAL A 549 -35.02 0.45 10.73
N SER A 550 -34.78 1.57 11.40
CA SER A 550 -35.82 2.44 11.98
C SER A 550 -36.12 3.67 11.13
N LYS A 551 -35.20 4.08 10.24
CA LYS A 551 -35.39 5.19 9.31
C LYS A 551 -35.55 4.70 7.89
N ASP A 552 -36.36 5.42 7.12
CA ASP A 552 -36.52 5.18 5.68
C ASP A 552 -35.20 5.44 4.94
N TRP A 553 -34.95 4.66 3.88
CA TRP A 553 -33.73 4.76 3.07
C TRP A 553 -33.52 6.16 2.49
N GLN A 554 -34.59 6.92 2.22
CA GLN A 554 -34.55 8.29 1.72
C GLN A 554 -33.79 9.20 2.67
N TRP A 555 -34.01 9.05 3.99
CA TRP A 555 -33.37 9.88 5.00
C TRP A 555 -31.85 9.74 4.90
N TYR A 556 -31.35 8.50 4.82
CA TYR A 556 -29.93 8.21 4.68
C TYR A 556 -29.35 8.79 3.38
N LEU A 557 -30.01 8.59 2.24
CA LEU A 557 -29.51 9.06 0.95
C LEU A 557 -29.50 10.60 0.86
N GLU A 558 -30.50 11.27 1.42
CA GLU A 558 -30.57 12.74 1.51
C GLU A 558 -29.43 13.30 2.38
N HIS A 559 -29.12 12.66 3.51
CA HIS A 559 -28.02 13.10 4.37
C HIS A 559 -26.65 12.87 3.71
N ALA A 560 -26.47 11.76 3.01
CA ALA A 560 -25.27 11.50 2.22
C ALA A 560 -25.07 12.61 1.17
N GLN A 561 -26.12 12.95 0.42
CA GLN A 561 -26.07 13.99 -0.61
C GLN A 561 -25.84 15.39 -0.03
N GLY A 562 -26.55 15.76 1.04
CA GLY A 562 -26.38 17.04 1.71
C GLY A 562 -24.96 17.24 2.24
N THR A 563 -24.35 16.17 2.77
CA THR A 563 -22.94 16.14 3.20
C THR A 563 -21.99 16.45 2.05
N ILE A 564 -22.18 15.82 0.88
CA ILE A 564 -21.36 16.08 -0.31
C ILE A 564 -21.47 17.55 -0.73
N ILE A 565 -22.69 18.07 -0.86
CA ILE A 565 -22.89 19.46 -1.33
C ILE A 565 -22.34 20.48 -0.32
N ARG A 566 -22.39 20.18 0.98
CA ARG A 566 -21.81 21.06 2.00
C ARG A 566 -20.28 21.07 1.94
N MET A 567 -19.66 19.93 1.63
CA MET A 567 -18.21 19.81 1.47
C MET A 567 -17.68 20.70 0.34
N THR A 568 -18.41 20.84 -0.76
CA THR A 568 -17.93 21.61 -1.93
C THR A 568 -18.04 23.14 -1.77
N LYS A 569 -18.35 23.65 -0.58
CA LYS A 569 -18.47 25.09 -0.33
C LYS A 569 -17.10 25.71 -0.09
N SER A 570 -16.95 26.98 -0.46
CA SER A 570 -15.65 27.68 -0.47
C SER A 570 -15.04 27.93 0.91
N ASP A 571 -15.82 27.80 1.98
CA ASP A 571 -15.35 27.87 3.36
C ASP A 571 -14.72 26.55 3.85
N ILE A 572 -14.79 25.49 3.05
CA ILE A 572 -14.20 24.18 3.33
C ILE A 572 -12.87 24.07 2.58
N TRP A 573 -11.78 23.89 3.32
CA TRP A 573 -10.45 23.65 2.77
C TRP A 573 -10.35 22.25 2.19
N TYR A 574 -9.43 22.09 1.23
CA TYR A 574 -9.22 20.84 0.47
C TYR A 574 -10.43 20.41 -0.38
N ASN A 575 -11.44 21.26 -0.55
CA ASN A 575 -12.57 20.96 -1.44
C ASN A 575 -12.16 20.90 -2.94
N ASP A 576 -10.92 21.22 -3.27
CA ASP A 576 -10.35 21.32 -4.60
C ASP A 576 -9.29 20.25 -4.90
N VAL A 577 -8.94 19.39 -3.94
CA VAL A 577 -8.05 18.22 -4.13
C VAL A 577 -8.84 16.92 -4.10
N GLY A 578 -8.26 15.81 -4.55
CA GLY A 578 -8.87 14.48 -4.38
C GLY A 578 -8.86 14.03 -2.90
N LEU A 579 -9.96 13.45 -2.43
CA LEU A 579 -10.14 13.06 -1.03
C LEU A 579 -10.00 11.54 -0.83
N MET A 580 -9.59 11.12 0.38
CA MET A 580 -9.52 9.69 0.72
C MET A 580 -10.92 9.09 0.86
N GLY A 581 -11.19 7.99 0.16
CA GLY A 581 -12.48 7.33 0.11
C GLY A 581 -13.52 7.99 -0.79
N GLU A 582 -13.15 9.02 -1.57
CA GLU A 582 -14.10 9.88 -2.29
C GLU A 582 -14.92 9.13 -3.34
N THR A 583 -14.45 7.97 -3.81
CA THR A 583 -15.22 7.11 -4.73
C THR A 583 -16.60 6.75 -4.18
N VAL A 584 -16.83 6.80 -2.87
CA VAL A 584 -18.18 6.65 -2.30
C VAL A 584 -19.18 7.70 -2.82
N PHE A 585 -18.74 8.90 -3.18
CA PHE A 585 -19.60 9.93 -3.76
C PHE A 585 -20.13 9.54 -5.13
N ALA A 586 -19.37 8.72 -5.87
CA ALA A 586 -19.82 8.14 -7.12
C ALA A 586 -20.94 7.12 -6.91
N GLU A 587 -20.81 6.26 -5.91
CA GLU A 587 -21.86 5.31 -5.54
C GLU A 587 -23.13 6.05 -5.12
N ILE A 588 -23.00 7.10 -4.31
CA ILE A 588 -24.12 7.97 -3.93
C ILE A 588 -24.75 8.62 -5.16
N LEU A 589 -23.98 9.13 -6.11
CA LEU A 589 -24.50 9.69 -7.36
C LEU A 589 -25.26 8.64 -8.19
N ALA A 590 -24.70 7.44 -8.35
CA ALA A 590 -25.34 6.34 -9.05
C ALA A 590 -26.67 5.97 -8.39
N ASP A 591 -26.70 5.92 -7.06
CA ASP A 591 -27.89 5.60 -6.29
C ASP A 591 -28.95 6.69 -6.34
N LEU A 592 -28.57 7.97 -6.27
CA LEU A 592 -29.50 9.08 -6.51
C LEU A 592 -30.18 8.96 -7.87
N LYS A 593 -29.44 8.55 -8.91
CA LYS A 593 -30.01 8.31 -10.25
C LYS A 593 -30.95 7.10 -10.25
N ARG A 594 -30.55 5.99 -9.63
CA ARG A 594 -31.36 4.76 -9.54
C ARG A 594 -32.67 4.95 -8.78
N GLU A 595 -32.68 5.83 -7.77
CA GLU A 595 -33.87 6.17 -6.99
C GLU A 595 -34.69 7.34 -7.60
N GLY A 596 -34.31 7.84 -8.78
CA GLY A 596 -35.04 8.91 -9.46
C GLY A 596 -34.91 10.30 -8.82
N GLN A 597 -33.93 10.51 -7.93
CA GLN A 597 -33.65 11.80 -7.29
C GLN A 597 -32.83 12.73 -8.21
N THR A 598 -33.38 13.07 -9.38
CA THR A 598 -32.67 13.76 -10.46
C THR A 598 -32.08 15.10 -10.05
N SER A 599 -32.79 15.93 -9.27
CA SER A 599 -32.28 17.24 -8.85
C SER A 599 -31.04 17.12 -7.94
N GLN A 600 -31.09 16.19 -7.00
CA GLN A 600 -30.00 15.87 -6.07
C GLN A 600 -28.80 15.28 -6.81
N ALA A 601 -29.04 14.34 -7.73
CA ALA A 601 -28.01 13.76 -8.59
C ALA A 601 -27.30 14.84 -9.43
N ASN A 602 -28.07 15.71 -10.09
CA ASN A 602 -27.52 16.80 -10.91
C ASN A 602 -26.68 17.78 -10.08
N ALA A 603 -27.05 18.04 -8.83
CA ALA A 603 -26.28 18.91 -7.95
C ALA A 603 -24.91 18.30 -7.60
N VAL A 604 -24.87 17.00 -7.27
CA VAL A 604 -23.60 16.29 -6.99
C VAL A 604 -22.73 16.25 -8.25
N GLU A 605 -23.31 15.84 -9.38
CA GLU A 605 -22.60 15.77 -10.66
C GLU A 605 -22.01 17.13 -11.07
N ALA A 606 -22.78 18.21 -10.96
CA ALA A 606 -22.31 19.56 -11.26
C ALA A 606 -21.14 19.98 -10.36
N ALA A 607 -21.23 19.70 -9.05
CA ALA A 607 -20.17 20.05 -8.11
C ALA A 607 -18.88 19.26 -8.38
N MET A 608 -18.99 17.97 -8.69
CA MET A 608 -17.85 17.12 -9.02
C MET A 608 -17.23 17.49 -10.37
N LYS A 609 -18.03 17.94 -11.35
CA LYS A 609 -17.54 18.43 -12.64
C LYS A 609 -16.60 19.62 -12.50
N VAL A 610 -16.89 20.53 -11.56
CA VAL A 610 -16.02 21.69 -11.25
C VAL A 610 -14.64 21.20 -10.80
N ARG A 611 -14.60 20.26 -9.85
CA ARG A 611 -13.37 19.69 -9.32
C ARG A 611 -12.59 18.90 -10.40
N ALA A 612 -13.27 18.05 -11.15
CA ALA A 612 -12.65 17.31 -12.25
C ALA A 612 -12.06 18.21 -13.34
N THR A 613 -12.73 19.32 -13.67
CA THR A 613 -12.22 20.31 -14.63
C THR A 613 -10.96 21.00 -14.11
N LEU A 614 -10.91 21.34 -12.81
CA LEU A 614 -9.72 21.87 -12.17
C LEU A 614 -8.56 20.87 -12.25
N TRP A 615 -8.78 19.62 -11.84
CA TRP A 615 -7.76 18.57 -11.89
C TRP A 615 -7.25 18.30 -13.30
N HIS A 616 -8.13 18.33 -14.30
CA HIS A 616 -7.73 18.18 -15.69
C HIS A 616 -6.81 19.31 -16.18
N SER A 617 -7.00 20.53 -15.68
CA SER A 617 -6.16 21.69 -16.02
C SER A 617 -4.78 21.67 -15.37
N GLN A 618 -4.58 20.83 -14.35
CA GLN A 618 -3.33 20.74 -13.59
C GLN A 618 -2.39 19.70 -14.21
N GLU A 619 -1.09 19.95 -14.16
CA GLU A 619 -0.09 18.96 -14.59
C GLU A 619 -0.09 17.76 -13.63
N ILE A 620 -0.24 18.03 -12.33
CA ILE A 620 -0.19 17.03 -11.25
C ILE A 620 -1.28 17.35 -10.21
N PRO A 621 -2.47 16.73 -10.33
CA PRO A 621 -3.64 17.06 -9.51
C PRO A 621 -3.78 16.27 -8.20
N TYR A 622 -2.69 15.65 -7.70
CA TYR A 622 -2.77 14.69 -6.59
C TYR A 622 -2.29 15.22 -5.24
N GLY A 623 -1.42 16.24 -5.24
CA GLY A 623 -0.81 16.76 -4.02
C GLY A 623 -1.82 17.48 -3.13
N SER A 624 -1.74 17.23 -1.82
CA SER A 624 -2.55 17.91 -0.81
C SER A 624 -1.66 18.63 0.22
N GLU A 625 -0.97 17.91 1.12
CA GLU A 625 -0.07 18.49 2.11
C GLU A 625 1.38 18.69 1.62
N MET A 626 1.78 17.97 0.57
CA MET A 626 3.10 18.05 -0.04
C MET A 626 3.07 17.74 -1.54
N ALA A 627 4.20 17.98 -2.21
CA ALA A 627 4.37 17.75 -3.64
C ALA A 627 4.05 16.31 -4.08
N TRP A 628 4.42 15.32 -3.24
CA TRP A 628 4.04 13.93 -3.42
C TRP A 628 3.02 13.51 -2.37
N ASP A 629 1.82 13.15 -2.80
CA ASP A 629 0.82 12.50 -1.96
C ASP A 629 0.08 11.44 -2.78
N SER A 630 -0.22 10.31 -2.16
CA SER A 630 -0.95 9.17 -2.73
C SER A 630 -2.41 9.10 -2.29
N THR A 631 -2.93 10.18 -1.68
CA THR A 631 -4.30 10.24 -1.14
C THR A 631 -5.37 10.43 -2.22
N GLY A 632 -5.14 11.31 -3.22
CA GLY A 632 -6.20 11.81 -4.09
C GLY A 632 -6.45 11.03 -5.39
N GLN A 633 -5.57 10.10 -5.76
CA GLN A 633 -5.55 9.47 -7.09
C GLN A 633 -6.85 8.74 -7.42
N GLU A 634 -7.48 8.06 -6.46
CA GLU A 634 -8.73 7.32 -6.74
C GLU A 634 -9.89 8.23 -7.14
N GLY A 635 -10.06 9.36 -6.44
CA GLY A 635 -11.13 10.32 -6.70
C GLY A 635 -10.88 11.07 -7.99
N VAL A 636 -9.62 11.50 -8.21
CA VAL A 636 -9.20 12.12 -9.46
C VAL A 636 -9.43 11.17 -10.63
N TYR A 637 -9.02 9.90 -10.53
CA TYR A 637 -9.24 8.89 -11.56
C TYR A 637 -10.73 8.73 -11.87
N TYR A 638 -11.57 8.49 -10.85
CA TYR A 638 -12.98 8.23 -11.06
C TYR A 638 -13.66 9.39 -11.79
N TRP A 639 -13.54 10.61 -11.25
CA TRP A 639 -14.27 11.76 -11.79
C TRP A 639 -13.73 12.22 -13.14
N THR A 640 -12.40 12.16 -13.36
CA THR A 640 -11.85 12.50 -14.67
C THR A 640 -12.28 11.49 -15.74
N LYS A 641 -12.35 10.20 -15.41
CA LYS A 641 -12.95 9.18 -16.28
C LYS A 641 -14.42 9.47 -16.54
N TYR A 642 -15.20 9.72 -15.49
CA TYR A 642 -16.63 10.00 -15.57
C TYR A 642 -16.97 11.17 -16.52
N PHE A 643 -16.15 12.23 -16.51
CA PHE A 643 -16.34 13.40 -17.38
C PHE A 643 -15.57 13.34 -18.71
N GLY A 644 -14.92 12.21 -19.04
CA GLY A 644 -14.28 11.99 -20.34
C GLY A 644 -12.90 12.64 -20.52
N PHE A 645 -12.19 12.97 -19.43
CA PHE A 645 -10.84 13.54 -19.46
C PHE A 645 -9.77 12.43 -19.56
N THR A 646 -9.68 11.78 -20.72
CA THR A 646 -8.83 10.60 -20.97
C THR A 646 -7.36 10.78 -20.62
N ASP A 647 -6.78 11.96 -20.86
CA ASP A 647 -5.37 12.21 -20.53
C ASP A 647 -5.12 12.17 -19.02
N SER A 648 -6.05 12.69 -18.22
CA SER A 648 -5.99 12.64 -16.76
C SER A 648 -6.17 11.21 -16.24
N VAL A 649 -7.01 10.40 -16.90
CA VAL A 649 -7.17 8.97 -16.60
C VAL A 649 -5.83 8.24 -16.78
N THR A 650 -5.20 8.39 -17.94
CA THR A 650 -3.90 7.77 -18.25
C THR A 650 -2.81 8.23 -17.30
N LYS A 651 -2.72 9.54 -17.01
CA LYS A 651 -1.77 10.09 -16.02
C LYS A 651 -1.95 9.45 -14.64
N THR A 652 -3.19 9.22 -14.23
CA THR A 652 -3.49 8.68 -12.90
C THR A 652 -3.17 7.19 -12.81
N ILE A 653 -3.52 6.40 -13.83
CA ILE A 653 -3.11 4.98 -13.92
C ILE A 653 -1.58 4.86 -13.83
N ASN A 654 -0.87 5.66 -14.62
CA ASN A 654 0.59 5.66 -14.60
C ASN A 654 1.14 6.07 -13.24
N SER A 655 0.63 7.16 -12.64
CA SER A 655 1.07 7.58 -11.30
C SER A 655 0.91 6.46 -10.27
N VAL A 656 -0.21 5.73 -10.28
CA VAL A 656 -0.45 4.61 -9.35
C VAL A 656 0.53 3.45 -9.60
N LEU A 657 0.80 3.10 -10.86
CA LEU A 657 1.84 2.10 -11.21
C LEU A 657 3.26 2.53 -10.79
N GLY A 658 3.49 3.83 -10.64
CA GLY A 658 4.74 4.39 -10.11
C GLY A 658 5.00 4.03 -8.65
N PHE A 659 3.95 3.77 -7.85
CA PHE A 659 4.08 3.55 -6.40
C PHE A 659 3.37 2.30 -5.84
N MET A 660 2.63 1.53 -6.65
CA MET A 660 2.06 0.24 -6.28
C MET A 660 2.77 -0.89 -7.04
N PRO A 661 3.48 -1.81 -6.36
CA PRO A 661 4.29 -2.81 -7.04
C PRO A 661 3.63 -4.19 -7.16
N ALA A 662 3.97 -4.95 -8.21
CA ALA A 662 3.77 -6.40 -8.29
C ALA A 662 5.04 -7.08 -7.74
N ILE A 663 4.96 -7.68 -6.56
CA ILE A 663 6.09 -8.32 -5.86
C ILE A 663 5.59 -9.62 -5.22
N ALA A 664 6.42 -10.67 -5.19
CA ALA A 664 6.06 -11.97 -4.60
C ALA A 664 6.12 -12.00 -3.05
N HIS A 665 5.47 -11.01 -2.42
CA HIS A 665 5.46 -10.80 -0.99
C HIS A 665 4.13 -10.15 -0.59
N TRP A 666 3.38 -10.75 0.34
CA TRP A 666 2.07 -10.26 0.81
C TRP A 666 2.13 -8.78 1.18
N GLY A 667 3.10 -8.38 2.00
CA GLY A 667 3.22 -7.01 2.47
C GLY A 667 3.57 -5.97 1.40
N TRP A 668 4.07 -6.40 0.23
CA TRP A 668 4.48 -5.47 -0.85
C TRP A 668 3.62 -5.54 -2.10
N ASN A 669 3.01 -6.68 -2.42
CA ASN A 669 2.13 -6.80 -3.58
C ASN A 669 0.93 -5.84 -3.46
N GLY A 670 0.83 -4.89 -4.40
CA GLY A 670 -0.21 -3.87 -4.40
C GLY A 670 -0.18 -2.94 -3.19
N ASN A 671 0.89 -2.94 -2.39
CA ASN A 671 1.01 -2.03 -1.26
C ASN A 671 1.40 -0.64 -1.76
N ALA A 672 0.45 0.30 -1.79
CA ALA A 672 0.73 1.68 -2.19
C ALA A 672 1.79 2.30 -1.29
N ARG A 673 2.80 2.97 -1.88
CA ARG A 673 3.80 3.71 -1.11
C ARG A 673 3.12 4.72 -0.16
N ARG A 674 3.37 4.59 1.14
CA ARG A 674 3.06 5.54 2.23
C ARG A 674 3.98 5.29 3.42
N TYR A 675 4.31 6.36 4.16
CA TYR A 675 5.30 6.25 5.24
C TYR A 675 5.20 7.23 6.42
N TRP A 676 4.23 8.16 6.46
CA TRP A 676 4.17 9.17 7.54
C TRP A 676 2.93 9.09 8.42
N ASP A 677 1.85 8.47 7.93
CA ASP A 677 0.53 8.45 8.60
C ASP A 677 0.56 7.83 10.01
N PHE A 678 1.55 7.01 10.36
CA PHE A 678 1.74 6.52 11.74
C PHE A 678 1.85 7.65 12.78
N ILE A 679 2.36 8.83 12.41
CA ILE A 679 2.38 10.01 13.28
C ILE A 679 0.96 10.48 13.63
N TYR A 680 0.01 10.35 12.70
CA TYR A 680 -1.34 10.90 12.81
C TYR A 680 -2.37 9.86 13.27
N GLY A 681 -2.27 8.61 12.78
CA GLY A 681 -3.29 7.59 12.97
C GLY A 681 -2.90 6.42 13.88
N ALA A 682 -1.62 6.22 14.21
CA ALA A 682 -1.16 4.97 14.84
C ALA A 682 -0.63 5.13 16.28
N LYS A 683 -0.43 4.02 16.97
CA LYS A 683 0.09 4.01 18.34
C LYS A 683 1.59 4.24 18.36
N LEU A 684 2.33 3.50 17.53
CA LEU A 684 3.77 3.69 17.38
C LEU A 684 4.04 4.74 16.29
N GLY A 685 4.07 6.01 16.69
CA GLY A 685 4.33 7.12 15.77
C GLY A 685 5.79 7.21 15.32
N ARG A 686 6.05 6.97 14.03
CA ARG A 686 7.34 7.24 13.36
C ARG A 686 7.20 7.32 11.84
N ILE A 687 8.23 7.84 11.17
CA ILE A 687 8.35 7.79 9.70
C ILE A 687 8.90 6.42 9.29
N GLU A 688 8.10 5.63 8.58
CA GLU A 688 8.38 4.24 8.23
C GLU A 688 7.44 3.77 7.11
N ARG A 689 7.95 2.98 6.16
CA ARG A 689 7.12 2.27 5.17
C ARG A 689 5.99 1.48 5.83
N GLN A 690 4.75 1.83 5.49
CA GLN A 690 3.56 1.20 6.06
C GLN A 690 3.08 0.07 5.15
N ILE A 691 2.81 -1.10 5.73
CA ILE A 691 2.27 -2.26 5.01
C ILE A 691 0.74 -2.27 5.14
N HIS A 692 0.05 -2.24 4.00
CA HIS A 692 -1.42 -2.26 3.92
C HIS A 692 -2.11 -1.17 4.75
N HIS A 693 -1.52 0.03 4.72
CA HIS A 693 -2.21 1.26 5.10
C HIS A 693 -3.33 1.59 4.09
N TYR A 694 -4.23 2.53 4.44
CA TYR A 694 -5.44 2.82 3.68
C TYR A 694 -5.19 3.10 2.20
N GLY A 695 -4.04 3.70 1.87
CA GLY A 695 -3.67 4.04 0.49
C GLY A 695 -3.68 2.83 -0.44
N SER A 696 -3.45 1.61 0.06
CA SER A 696 -3.43 0.40 -0.79
C SER A 696 -4.82 0.01 -1.28
N GLY A 697 -5.80 -0.06 -0.36
CA GLY A 697 -7.18 -0.39 -0.70
C GLY A 697 -7.78 0.66 -1.62
N LEU A 698 -7.55 1.94 -1.31
CA LEU A 698 -8.03 3.08 -2.09
C LEU A 698 -7.46 3.09 -3.54
N ASN A 699 -6.14 3.13 -3.68
CA ASN A 699 -5.50 3.22 -5.00
C ASN A 699 -5.68 1.96 -5.87
N SER A 700 -5.98 0.80 -5.26
CA SER A 700 -6.29 -0.41 -6.01
C SER A 700 -7.48 -0.25 -6.96
N GLN A 701 -8.44 0.60 -6.59
CA GLN A 701 -9.64 0.85 -7.38
C GLN A 701 -9.31 1.39 -8.77
N VAL A 702 -8.26 2.22 -8.89
CA VAL A 702 -7.77 2.77 -10.15
C VAL A 702 -7.35 1.67 -11.11
N LEU A 703 -6.53 0.74 -10.64
CA LEU A 703 -5.97 -0.33 -11.46
C LEU A 703 -7.02 -1.39 -11.80
N LEU A 704 -7.89 -1.74 -10.85
CA LEU A 704 -8.99 -2.67 -11.09
C LEU A 704 -10.01 -2.10 -12.08
N ALA A 705 -10.31 -0.80 -12.00
CA ALA A 705 -11.18 -0.13 -12.97
C ALA A 705 -10.54 -0.06 -14.37
N ALA A 706 -9.25 0.25 -14.46
CA ALA A 706 -8.53 0.23 -15.72
C ALA A 706 -8.46 -1.17 -16.35
N TYR A 707 -8.28 -2.23 -15.53
CA TYR A 707 -8.37 -3.61 -15.99
C TYR A 707 -9.75 -3.97 -16.55
N ARG A 708 -10.84 -3.43 -15.98
CA ARG A 708 -12.19 -3.67 -16.54
C ARG A 708 -12.38 -3.03 -17.91
N ASP A 709 -11.70 -1.92 -18.18
CA ASP A 709 -11.69 -1.29 -19.50
C ASP A 709 -10.85 -2.09 -20.51
N ASP A 710 -9.70 -2.61 -20.07
CA ASP A 710 -8.81 -3.45 -20.85
C ASP A 710 -8.44 -4.75 -20.12
N PRO A 711 -9.26 -5.81 -20.27
CA PRO A 711 -9.06 -7.08 -19.56
C PRO A 711 -7.87 -7.90 -20.09
N SER A 712 -7.16 -7.44 -21.12
CA SER A 712 -5.95 -8.08 -21.62
C SER A 712 -4.72 -7.73 -20.77
N ASP A 713 -4.73 -6.60 -20.06
CA ASP A 713 -3.62 -6.16 -19.21
C ASP A 713 -3.67 -6.81 -17.81
N SER A 714 -3.28 -8.08 -17.74
CA SER A 714 -3.21 -8.84 -16.49
C SER A 714 -2.30 -8.21 -15.42
N TYR A 715 -1.36 -7.33 -15.80
CA TYR A 715 -0.51 -6.63 -14.82
C TYR A 715 -1.35 -5.72 -13.92
N LEU A 716 -2.32 -5.00 -14.48
CA LEU A 716 -3.22 -4.15 -13.71
C LEU A 716 -4.02 -4.95 -12.69
N LEU A 717 -4.52 -6.12 -13.08
CA LEU A 717 -5.23 -7.02 -12.17
C LEU A 717 -4.31 -7.52 -11.05
N ARG A 718 -3.11 -7.99 -11.37
CA ARG A 718 -2.12 -8.49 -10.37
C ARG A 718 -1.75 -7.44 -9.32
N VAL A 719 -1.60 -6.18 -9.71
CA VAL A 719 -1.26 -5.10 -8.77
C VAL A 719 -2.51 -4.63 -8.01
N GLY A 720 -3.60 -4.38 -8.72
CA GLY A 720 -4.86 -3.92 -8.13
C GLY A 720 -5.40 -4.92 -7.11
N TYR A 721 -5.45 -6.20 -7.44
CA TYR A 721 -6.00 -7.23 -6.55
C TYR A 721 -5.17 -7.43 -5.27
N GLY A 722 -3.84 -7.29 -5.36
CA GLY A 722 -2.96 -7.31 -4.18
C GLY A 722 -3.26 -6.14 -3.23
N GLY A 723 -3.50 -4.95 -3.76
CA GLY A 723 -3.84 -3.77 -2.95
C GLY A 723 -5.24 -3.84 -2.36
N SER A 724 -6.21 -4.36 -3.13
CA SER A 724 -7.62 -4.43 -2.73
C SER A 724 -7.86 -5.47 -1.63
N THR A 725 -7.03 -6.52 -1.54
CA THR A 725 -7.09 -7.54 -0.49
C THR A 725 -6.24 -7.21 0.75
N GLY A 726 -5.33 -6.25 0.64
CA GLY A 726 -4.48 -5.78 1.75
C GLY A 726 -5.22 -5.54 3.08
N PRO A 727 -6.35 -4.80 3.10
CA PRO A 727 -7.09 -4.49 4.33
C PRO A 727 -7.57 -5.71 5.13
N LEU A 728 -7.68 -6.90 4.51
CA LEU A 728 -8.05 -8.14 5.20
C LEU A 728 -6.94 -8.63 6.15
N THR A 729 -5.69 -8.28 5.87
CA THR A 729 -4.54 -8.70 6.69
C THR A 729 -4.45 -7.93 8.01
N ASN A 730 -4.95 -6.68 8.02
CA ASN A 730 -5.02 -5.82 9.21
C ASN A 730 -5.98 -6.35 10.28
N ILE A 731 -6.95 -7.17 9.89
CA ILE A 731 -7.96 -7.74 10.78
C ILE A 731 -7.38 -9.01 11.41
N ASN A 732 -7.20 -9.00 12.72
CA ASN A 732 -6.64 -10.14 13.42
C ASN A 732 -7.70 -11.21 13.74
N GLN A 733 -7.30 -12.29 14.43
CA GLN A 733 -8.19 -13.42 14.72
C GLN A 733 -9.38 -13.08 15.64
N ASP A 734 -9.27 -12.01 16.43
CA ASP A 734 -10.32 -11.52 17.34
C ASP A 734 -11.27 -10.54 16.60
N GLY A 735 -10.96 -10.15 15.35
CA GLY A 735 -11.71 -9.15 14.59
C GLY A 735 -11.19 -7.72 14.72
N PHE A 736 -10.13 -7.47 15.49
CA PHE A 736 -9.56 -6.13 15.63
C PHE A 736 -8.86 -5.69 14.34
N PRO A 737 -9.23 -4.53 13.77
CA PRO A 737 -8.54 -3.94 12.63
C PRO A 737 -7.42 -3.01 13.08
N SER A 738 -6.18 -3.31 12.70
CA SER A 738 -5.00 -2.44 12.93
C SER A 738 -4.86 -1.35 11.87
N ALA A 739 -4.32 -0.18 12.23
CA ALA A 739 -4.06 0.93 11.30
C ALA A 739 -3.20 0.50 10.09
N ALA A 740 -2.02 -0.07 10.34
CA ALA A 740 -1.17 -0.74 9.34
C ALA A 740 -0.13 -1.65 10.02
N PHE A 741 0.75 -2.31 9.24
CA PHE A 741 1.86 -3.10 9.78
C PHE A 741 3.20 -2.37 9.65
N HIS A 742 3.98 -2.39 10.73
CA HIS A 742 5.33 -1.81 10.84
C HIS A 742 6.35 -2.70 10.12
N SER A 743 6.94 -2.19 9.05
CA SER A 743 7.85 -2.94 8.16
C SER A 743 9.30 -3.03 8.61
N TRP A 744 9.73 -2.22 9.58
CA TRP A 744 11.11 -2.25 10.04
C TRP A 744 11.44 -3.62 10.63
N PRO A 745 12.59 -4.23 10.26
CA PRO A 745 12.98 -5.54 10.75
C PRO A 745 13.10 -5.67 12.28
N ASN A 746 13.30 -4.56 12.99
CA ASN A 746 13.33 -4.50 14.45
C ASN A 746 11.94 -4.25 15.09
N THR A 747 10.85 -4.37 14.33
CA THR A 747 9.48 -4.19 14.83
C THR A 747 8.52 -5.26 14.30
N LEU A 748 8.39 -5.38 12.96
CA LEU A 748 7.61 -6.42 12.27
C LEU A 748 6.30 -6.84 12.99
N LYS A 749 5.43 -5.86 13.29
CA LYS A 749 4.15 -6.10 13.96
C LYS A 749 3.04 -5.20 13.42
N TRP A 750 1.79 -5.63 13.61
CA TRP A 750 0.61 -4.77 13.49
C TRP A 750 0.66 -3.65 14.51
N ASP A 751 0.20 -2.46 14.14
CA ASP A 751 0.05 -1.35 15.08
C ASP A 751 -0.97 -1.67 16.18
N GLY A 752 -0.81 -1.01 17.33
CA GLY A 752 -1.60 -1.29 18.53
C GLY A 752 -3.00 -0.67 18.51
N ILE A 753 -3.31 0.26 17.61
CA ILE A 753 -4.65 0.90 17.54
C ILE A 753 -5.30 0.78 16.16
N THR A 754 -6.62 0.94 16.13
CA THR A 754 -7.40 0.95 14.87
C THR A 754 -7.05 2.12 13.97
N GLY A 755 -6.88 3.31 14.55
CA GLY A 755 -6.42 4.48 13.82
C GLY A 755 -7.26 4.82 12.59
N ASP A 756 -6.55 5.04 11.49
CA ASP A 756 -7.06 5.41 10.17
C ASP A 756 -7.29 4.20 9.24
N TYR A 757 -7.62 3.03 9.80
CA TYR A 757 -7.89 1.80 9.03
C TYR A 757 -9.07 1.91 8.04
N GLY A 758 -10.15 2.57 8.46
CA GLY A 758 -11.46 2.52 7.80
C GLY A 758 -11.48 2.88 6.31
N PRO A 759 -10.80 3.97 5.85
CA PRO A 759 -10.70 4.27 4.43
C PRO A 759 -10.10 3.12 3.60
N GLY A 760 -9.15 2.35 4.16
CA GLY A 760 -8.59 1.18 3.48
C GLY A 760 -9.63 0.10 3.26
N PHE A 761 -10.43 -0.21 4.29
CA PHE A 761 -11.55 -1.15 4.19
C PHE A 761 -12.61 -0.66 3.19
N LEU A 762 -12.91 0.64 3.17
CA LEU A 762 -13.82 1.23 2.18
C LEU A 762 -13.31 1.01 0.75
N GLY A 763 -12.02 1.23 0.49
CA GLY A 763 -11.43 0.96 -0.83
C GLY A 763 -11.59 -0.50 -1.26
N MET A 764 -11.41 -1.45 -0.34
CA MET A 764 -11.73 -2.85 -0.59
C MET A 764 -13.22 -3.06 -0.90
N ALA A 765 -14.13 -2.50 -0.10
CA ALA A 765 -15.58 -2.65 -0.29
C ALA A 765 -16.05 -2.14 -1.66
N LEU A 766 -15.49 -1.01 -2.10
CA LEU A 766 -15.84 -0.36 -3.36
C LEU A 766 -15.16 -1.01 -4.59
N GLY A 767 -13.91 -1.47 -4.45
CA GLY A 767 -13.11 -1.96 -5.58
C GLY A 767 -13.05 -3.48 -5.77
N SER A 768 -13.11 -4.26 -4.69
CA SER A 768 -12.92 -5.71 -4.73
C SER A 768 -14.11 -6.46 -5.34
N GLY A 769 -13.85 -7.68 -5.78
CA GLY A 769 -14.82 -8.60 -6.36
C GLY A 769 -14.14 -9.87 -6.84
N THR A 770 -14.88 -10.73 -7.52
CA THR A 770 -14.34 -11.88 -8.24
C THR A 770 -14.06 -11.48 -9.70
N TYR A 771 -12.84 -11.72 -10.18
CA TYR A 771 -12.42 -11.39 -11.55
C TYR A 771 -12.03 -12.66 -12.29
N VAL A 772 -12.70 -12.97 -13.40
CA VAL A 772 -12.27 -14.03 -14.32
C VAL A 772 -11.40 -13.40 -15.39
N ALA A 773 -10.17 -13.88 -15.50
CA ALA A 773 -9.16 -13.33 -16.40
C ALA A 773 -8.58 -14.44 -17.28
N ASP A 774 -8.35 -14.13 -18.55
CA ASP A 774 -7.47 -14.93 -19.40
C ASP A 774 -6.06 -14.37 -19.27
N ASP A 775 -5.23 -15.03 -18.45
CA ASP A 775 -3.86 -14.60 -18.17
C ASP A 775 -2.89 -15.33 -19.10
N GLU A 776 -1.99 -14.60 -19.77
CA GLU A 776 -1.03 -15.19 -20.72
C GLU A 776 -0.18 -16.33 -20.12
N ASN A 777 0.08 -16.30 -18.80
CA ASN A 777 0.89 -17.29 -18.13
C ASN A 777 0.06 -18.41 -17.49
N PHE A 778 -1.13 -18.10 -16.99
CA PHE A 778 -1.97 -19.08 -16.28
C PHE A 778 -3.06 -19.71 -17.15
N GLY A 779 -3.41 -19.08 -18.27
CA GLY A 779 -4.68 -19.31 -18.97
C GLY A 779 -5.85 -18.71 -18.19
N LEU A 780 -7.02 -19.30 -18.35
CA LEU A 780 -8.22 -18.86 -17.64
C LEU A 780 -8.11 -19.10 -16.12
N VAL A 781 -8.20 -18.03 -15.34
CA VAL A 781 -8.14 -18.03 -13.87
C VAL A 781 -9.21 -17.15 -13.25
N ALA A 782 -9.52 -17.40 -11.97
CA ALA A 782 -10.35 -16.51 -11.16
C ALA A 782 -9.55 -15.92 -10.00
N TYR A 783 -9.55 -14.59 -9.90
CA TYR A 783 -9.09 -13.88 -8.71
C TYR A 783 -10.27 -13.75 -7.76
N GLY A 784 -10.10 -14.15 -6.51
CA GLY A 784 -11.17 -14.11 -5.51
C GLY A 784 -12.25 -15.16 -5.69
N GLY A 785 -12.04 -16.21 -6.48
CA GLY A 785 -13.03 -17.26 -6.67
C GLY A 785 -12.38 -18.58 -7.05
N ILE A 786 -13.12 -19.66 -6.84
CA ILE A 786 -12.71 -21.01 -7.24
C ILE A 786 -13.24 -21.25 -8.65
N LEU A 787 -12.33 -21.42 -9.61
CA LEU A 787 -12.67 -21.76 -10.99
C LEU A 787 -12.63 -23.27 -11.19
N SER A 788 -13.66 -23.83 -11.83
CA SER A 788 -13.73 -25.22 -12.24
C SER A 788 -14.38 -25.36 -13.62
N LYS A 789 -14.21 -26.52 -14.26
CA LYS A 789 -14.90 -26.87 -15.51
C LYS A 789 -16.18 -27.64 -15.19
N GLY A 790 -17.31 -27.16 -15.68
CA GLY A 790 -18.60 -27.83 -15.62
C GLY A 790 -18.87 -28.73 -16.83
N GLU A 791 -20.09 -29.28 -16.89
CA GLU A 791 -20.56 -30.07 -18.03
C GLU A 791 -20.50 -29.27 -19.34
N GLY A 792 -20.28 -29.96 -20.46
CA GLY A 792 -20.23 -29.36 -21.79
C GLY A 792 -19.10 -28.35 -22.00
N GLY A 793 -18.10 -28.28 -21.11
CA GLY A 793 -17.01 -27.31 -21.17
C GLY A 793 -17.35 -25.93 -20.60
N SER A 794 -18.45 -25.80 -19.85
CA SER A 794 -18.79 -24.56 -19.15
C SER A 794 -17.74 -24.19 -18.11
N VAL A 795 -17.52 -22.88 -17.94
CA VAL A 795 -16.71 -22.32 -16.86
C VAL A 795 -17.64 -22.09 -15.68
N VAL A 796 -17.27 -22.62 -14.52
CA VAL A 796 -17.99 -22.45 -13.26
C VAL A 796 -17.10 -21.74 -12.27
N VAL A 797 -17.60 -20.67 -11.65
CA VAL A 797 -16.85 -19.91 -10.66
C VAL A 797 -17.68 -19.72 -9.40
N GLU A 798 -17.05 -19.97 -8.26
CA GLU A 798 -17.63 -19.74 -6.94
C GLU A 798 -16.86 -18.62 -6.24
N PRO A 799 -17.46 -17.42 -6.09
CA PRO A 799 -16.85 -16.30 -5.38
C PRO A 799 -16.43 -16.65 -3.95
N ARG A 800 -15.24 -16.16 -3.58
CA ARG A 800 -14.60 -16.26 -2.26
C ARG A 800 -13.99 -14.92 -1.80
N ASP A 801 -14.05 -13.88 -2.62
CA ASP A 801 -13.65 -12.53 -2.26
C ASP A 801 -14.51 -11.98 -1.11
N ALA A 802 -14.07 -10.88 -0.50
CA ALA A 802 -14.75 -10.30 0.67
C ALA A 802 -16.06 -9.58 0.34
N VAL A 803 -16.28 -9.17 -0.91
CA VAL A 803 -17.46 -8.42 -1.34
C VAL A 803 -18.58 -9.39 -1.72
N ARG A 804 -18.29 -10.45 -2.48
CA ARG A 804 -19.23 -11.45 -3.01
C ARG A 804 -20.48 -10.89 -3.72
N LYS A 805 -20.51 -9.60 -4.00
CA LYS A 805 -21.59 -8.88 -4.68
C LYS A 805 -21.19 -8.38 -6.06
N ARG A 806 -19.94 -8.60 -6.47
CA ARG A 806 -19.34 -8.06 -7.69
C ARG A 806 -18.54 -9.14 -8.42
N VAL A 807 -18.88 -9.35 -9.69
CA VAL A 807 -18.18 -10.27 -10.58
C VAL A 807 -17.83 -9.55 -11.87
N PHE A 808 -16.57 -9.62 -12.30
CA PHE A 808 -16.15 -9.22 -13.63
C PHE A 808 -15.67 -10.43 -14.44
N ILE A 809 -16.29 -10.68 -15.59
CA ILE A 809 -15.92 -11.76 -16.50
C ILE A 809 -15.15 -11.14 -17.67
N GLY A 810 -13.82 -11.10 -17.56
CA GLY A 810 -12.92 -10.49 -18.53
C GLY A 810 -13.13 -10.95 -19.97
N PRO A 811 -13.21 -12.28 -20.24
CA PRO A 811 -13.50 -12.79 -21.59
C PRO A 811 -14.81 -12.29 -22.20
N LEU A 812 -15.79 -11.91 -21.37
CA LEU A 812 -17.08 -11.39 -21.82
C LEU A 812 -17.19 -9.86 -21.69
N LYS A 813 -16.16 -9.20 -21.12
CA LYS A 813 -16.18 -7.77 -20.76
C LYS A 813 -17.41 -7.36 -19.93
N LEU A 814 -17.85 -8.28 -19.06
CA LEU A 814 -19.12 -8.19 -18.35
C LEU A 814 -18.89 -7.96 -16.85
N LEU A 815 -19.36 -6.83 -16.33
CA LEU A 815 -19.39 -6.53 -14.90
C LEU A 815 -20.83 -6.71 -14.38
N VAL A 816 -20.99 -7.51 -13.33
CA VAL A 816 -22.26 -7.75 -12.65
C VAL A 816 -22.12 -7.34 -11.18
N ASN A 817 -23.03 -6.52 -10.70
CA ASN A 817 -23.16 -6.12 -9.30
C ASN A 817 -24.56 -6.47 -8.79
N ILE A 818 -24.66 -6.80 -7.50
CA ILE A 818 -25.95 -6.96 -6.81
C ILE A 818 -26.02 -6.07 -5.57
N ASP A 819 -27.21 -5.61 -5.20
CA ASP A 819 -27.40 -4.74 -4.04
C ASP A 819 -27.53 -5.50 -2.70
N ALA A 820 -28.26 -6.61 -2.73
CA ALA A 820 -28.57 -7.45 -1.57
C ALA A 820 -28.06 -8.88 -1.75
N GLY A 821 -27.82 -9.57 -0.63
CA GLY A 821 -27.35 -10.96 -0.63
C GLY A 821 -25.91 -11.12 -1.11
N SER A 822 -25.61 -12.26 -1.73
CA SER A 822 -24.30 -12.62 -2.25
C SER A 822 -24.43 -13.48 -3.50
N ILE A 823 -23.44 -13.42 -4.39
CA ILE A 823 -23.31 -14.31 -5.54
C ILE A 823 -22.63 -15.58 -5.03
N GLU A 824 -23.38 -16.68 -5.00
CA GLU A 824 -22.88 -17.98 -4.54
C GLU A 824 -22.05 -18.66 -5.64
N LYS A 825 -22.52 -18.54 -6.88
CA LYS A 825 -21.93 -19.18 -8.05
C LYS A 825 -22.41 -18.53 -9.34
N PHE A 826 -21.56 -18.56 -10.36
CA PHE A 826 -21.99 -18.31 -11.73
C PHE A 826 -21.33 -19.27 -12.71
N SER A 827 -21.95 -19.44 -13.88
CA SER A 827 -21.42 -20.27 -14.94
C SER A 827 -21.72 -19.71 -16.32
N TYR A 828 -20.79 -19.89 -17.25
CA TYR A 828 -20.95 -19.46 -18.64
C TYR A 828 -20.23 -20.41 -19.60
N THR A 829 -20.64 -20.39 -20.86
CA THR A 829 -19.85 -20.91 -21.99
C THR A 829 -19.36 -19.74 -22.82
N GLU A 830 -18.26 -19.90 -23.55
CA GLU A 830 -17.75 -18.87 -24.45
C GLU A 830 -18.82 -18.49 -25.49
N GLY A 831 -19.18 -17.20 -25.56
CA GLY A 831 -20.26 -16.68 -26.42
C GLY A 831 -21.69 -17.03 -25.99
N GLY A 832 -21.88 -17.69 -24.84
CA GLY A 832 -23.18 -18.12 -24.33
C GLY A 832 -23.74 -17.25 -23.21
N ALA A 833 -24.89 -17.67 -22.70
CA ALA A 833 -25.56 -17.05 -21.57
C ALA A 833 -24.75 -17.23 -20.27
N VAL A 834 -24.88 -16.27 -19.34
CA VAL A 834 -24.29 -16.36 -18.02
C VAL A 834 -25.39 -16.64 -17.00
N SER A 835 -25.31 -17.77 -16.32
CA SER A 835 -26.24 -18.13 -15.25
C SER A 835 -25.62 -17.82 -13.90
N PHE A 836 -26.38 -17.14 -13.05
CA PHE A 836 -25.99 -16.77 -11.69
C PHE A 836 -26.90 -17.45 -10.69
N THR A 837 -26.36 -17.79 -9.53
CA THR A 837 -27.10 -18.10 -8.32
C THR A 837 -26.73 -17.08 -7.27
N VAL A 838 -27.73 -16.35 -6.80
CA VAL A 838 -27.62 -15.40 -5.69
C VAL A 838 -28.33 -15.98 -4.48
N GLY A 839 -27.80 -15.72 -3.31
CA GLY A 839 -28.38 -16.18 -2.07
C GLY A 839 -27.99 -15.33 -0.88
N GLN A 840 -28.43 -15.76 0.29
CA GLN A 840 -28.17 -15.07 1.54
C GLN A 840 -27.35 -15.98 2.46
N GLN A 841 -26.43 -15.38 3.20
CA GLN A 841 -25.69 -16.12 4.22
C GLN A 841 -26.64 -16.57 5.33
N GLU A 842 -26.37 -17.73 5.92
CA GLU A 842 -27.10 -18.20 7.08
C GLU A 842 -27.01 -17.17 8.23
N GLY A 843 -28.15 -16.82 8.83
CA GLY A 843 -28.23 -15.81 9.89
C GLY A 843 -28.23 -14.35 9.41
N ALA A 844 -27.96 -14.08 8.12
CA ALA A 844 -28.05 -12.73 7.59
C ALA A 844 -29.51 -12.25 7.47
N PRO A 845 -29.77 -10.93 7.52
CA PRO A 845 -31.08 -10.37 7.27
C PRO A 845 -31.69 -10.81 5.93
N HIS A 846 -33.00 -11.06 5.91
CA HIS A 846 -33.71 -11.49 4.71
C HIS A 846 -34.03 -10.30 3.79
N ALA A 847 -33.73 -10.44 2.50
CA ALA A 847 -34.11 -9.50 1.44
C ALA A 847 -35.13 -10.18 0.54
N ASP A 848 -36.26 -9.51 0.28
CA ASP A 848 -37.31 -10.06 -0.58
C ASP A 848 -36.89 -10.10 -2.06
N ASN A 849 -35.97 -9.22 -2.46
CA ASN A 849 -35.53 -9.06 -3.83
C ASN A 849 -34.04 -8.68 -3.88
N VAL A 850 -33.39 -9.08 -4.97
CA VAL A 850 -32.05 -8.61 -5.36
C VAL A 850 -32.18 -7.81 -6.64
N VAL A 851 -31.60 -6.62 -6.69
CA VAL A 851 -31.41 -5.88 -7.94
C VAL A 851 -30.04 -6.18 -8.50
N VAL A 852 -30.01 -6.65 -9.75
CA VAL A 852 -28.80 -6.94 -10.50
C VAL A 852 -28.53 -5.76 -11.44
N TRP A 853 -27.36 -5.16 -11.31
CA TRP A 853 -26.84 -4.17 -12.27
C TRP A 853 -25.78 -4.80 -13.15
N VAL A 854 -25.87 -4.51 -14.45
CA VAL A 854 -24.97 -5.05 -15.45
C VAL A 854 -24.34 -3.91 -16.23
N GLU A 855 -23.02 -3.95 -16.34
CA GLU A 855 -22.23 -3.04 -17.15
C GLU A 855 -21.38 -3.86 -18.12
N SER A 856 -21.27 -3.41 -19.36
CA SER A 856 -20.45 -4.06 -20.39
C SER A 856 -19.46 -3.05 -20.94
N THR A 857 -18.17 -3.42 -20.96
CA THR A 857 -17.12 -2.65 -21.65
C THR A 857 -16.91 -3.16 -23.08
N GLY A 858 -17.68 -4.17 -23.51
CA GLY A 858 -17.72 -4.67 -24.87
C GLY A 858 -18.83 -4.03 -25.72
N ALA A 859 -18.94 -4.47 -26.98
CA ALA A 859 -20.01 -4.04 -27.89
C ALA A 859 -21.38 -4.69 -27.58
N GLN A 860 -21.38 -5.76 -26.79
CA GLN A 860 -22.59 -6.50 -26.42
C GLN A 860 -23.32 -5.80 -25.28
N THR A 861 -24.64 -5.70 -25.41
CA THR A 861 -25.55 -5.35 -24.33
C THR A 861 -26.13 -6.63 -23.72
N TRP A 862 -26.30 -6.64 -22.40
CA TRP A 862 -26.71 -7.82 -21.66
C TRP A 862 -28.01 -7.52 -20.93
N ALA A 863 -28.94 -8.48 -20.94
CA ALA A 863 -30.21 -8.37 -20.25
C ALA A 863 -30.55 -9.66 -19.50
N ALA A 864 -31.22 -9.52 -18.35
CA ALA A 864 -31.74 -10.66 -17.63
C ALA A 864 -33.03 -11.16 -18.30
N THR A 865 -33.14 -12.48 -18.47
CA THR A 865 -34.30 -13.10 -19.11
C THR A 865 -35.44 -13.29 -18.11
N GLY A 866 -36.64 -12.81 -18.44
CA GLY A 866 -37.86 -13.07 -17.64
C GLY A 866 -37.95 -12.28 -16.32
N LEU A 867 -37.13 -11.25 -16.14
CA LEU A 867 -37.14 -10.38 -14.96
C LEU A 867 -37.62 -8.98 -15.29
N SER A 868 -38.24 -8.31 -14.31
CA SER A 868 -38.67 -6.92 -14.43
C SER A 868 -37.51 -5.95 -14.17
N GLU A 869 -37.46 -4.86 -14.93
CA GLU A 869 -36.55 -3.76 -14.64
C GLU A 869 -36.94 -3.02 -13.37
N SER A 870 -35.94 -2.67 -12.56
CA SER A 870 -36.11 -1.93 -11.30
C SER A 870 -34.80 -1.22 -10.97
N ARG A 871 -34.87 0.07 -10.61
CA ARG A 871 -33.72 0.86 -10.15
C ARG A 871 -32.50 0.79 -11.09
N GLY A 872 -32.76 0.87 -12.40
CA GLY A 872 -31.73 0.80 -13.44
C GLY A 872 -31.07 -0.58 -13.60
N GLY A 873 -31.66 -1.64 -13.06
CA GLY A 873 -31.21 -3.03 -13.19
C GLY A 873 -32.38 -4.00 -13.30
N TRP A 874 -32.17 -5.27 -12.99
CA TRP A 874 -33.21 -6.31 -13.02
C TRP A 874 -33.49 -6.86 -11.63
N GLN A 875 -34.77 -7.01 -11.30
CA GLN A 875 -35.20 -7.51 -10.00
C GLN A 875 -35.34 -9.04 -10.02
N VAL A 876 -34.60 -9.71 -9.14
CA VAL A 876 -34.66 -11.15 -8.88
C VAL A 876 -35.43 -11.37 -7.56
N PRO A 877 -36.61 -12.00 -7.59
CA PRO A 877 -37.33 -12.35 -6.36
C PRO A 877 -36.57 -13.42 -5.55
N LEU A 878 -36.30 -13.15 -4.28
CA LEU A 878 -35.72 -14.11 -3.34
C LEU A 878 -36.85 -14.74 -2.49
N SER A 879 -37.55 -15.72 -3.06
CA SER A 879 -38.62 -16.45 -2.35
C SER A 879 -38.12 -17.47 -1.31
N GLY A 880 -36.80 -17.60 -1.14
CA GLY A 880 -36.13 -18.53 -0.24
C GLY A 880 -34.66 -18.12 -0.02
N GLN A 881 -33.79 -19.07 0.34
CA GLN A 881 -32.37 -18.79 0.64
C GLN A 881 -31.54 -18.42 -0.60
N SER A 882 -31.95 -18.88 -1.78
CA SER A 882 -31.28 -18.56 -3.05
C SER A 882 -32.26 -18.49 -4.22
N ALA A 883 -31.83 -17.80 -5.28
CA ALA A 883 -32.51 -17.70 -6.55
C ALA A 883 -31.49 -17.71 -7.70
N SER A 884 -31.90 -18.20 -8.86
CA SER A 884 -31.08 -18.19 -10.07
C SER A 884 -31.66 -17.26 -11.12
N PHE A 885 -30.78 -16.62 -11.88
CA PHE A 885 -31.15 -15.84 -13.05
C PHE A 885 -30.13 -16.03 -14.17
N THR A 886 -30.51 -15.67 -15.39
CA THR A 886 -29.66 -15.80 -16.57
C THR A 886 -29.57 -14.47 -17.30
N LEU A 887 -28.35 -14.05 -17.61
CA LEU A 887 -28.04 -12.95 -18.50
C LEU A 887 -27.77 -13.49 -19.91
N GLN A 888 -28.35 -12.84 -20.92
CA GLN A 888 -28.16 -13.13 -22.34
C GLN A 888 -27.76 -11.84 -23.06
N VAL A 889 -27.09 -11.97 -24.20
CA VAL A 889 -26.86 -10.84 -25.10
C VAL A 889 -28.22 -10.43 -25.68
N SER A 890 -28.57 -9.15 -25.50
CA SER A 890 -29.85 -8.57 -25.94
C SER A 890 -29.85 -8.18 -27.42
#